data_AF-A0A847K0S9-F1
#
_entry.id   AF-A0A847K0S9-F1
#
_cell.length_a   1.000
_cell.length_b   1.000
_cell.length_c   1.000
_cell.angle_alpha   90.00
_cell.angle_beta   90.00
_cell.angle_gamma   90.00
#
_symmetry.space_group_name_H-M   'P 1'
#
loop_
_entity.id
_entity.type
_entity.pdbx_description
1 polymer ?
#
loop_
_entity_poly.entity_id
_entity_poly.type
_entity_poly.pdbx_seq_one_letter_code
_entity_poly.pdbx_strand_id
1 'polypeptide(L)'
;MIAIISLLGALAMPTLDLPTGPTPDPVPIPHFPDRLHAFVWRNWQLVPAERMARVVGARRADIVALGRSMGLQGPPRISADQFRRSHVTIIRRNWHLLPYEQLMDLLGWTREELAFALREDDFLYVKLGNLKPRCDRLVYAPPSSDARRRAARIAAIIKEEFPAGVGATREPLFRFVRQLSSKPATPASPVSTNMSPRFCYSYFGLYGDPLLDPKSDPYPEGYLARLAAAGVDGVWLQGVLSKLTLFPWQPELSEGYEKRIANLRRLVARAKRHGIKVFLYLNEPRAMPNRFFDDHPELKGVTEGDFTTLCTSVAEVRSYLVNAVAAISRAVPDLGGFFTITASENLTNCWSHFGGAACPRCSQRPAADVITDVNRAFAEGVRAANGKQMLIAWDWGWPDEWAEDAIHGLPQECALMSVSEWDLPINRGGIATSVGEYSLSAVGPGPRARRHWEIARRRGLRTLAKIQAAATWEMSAMPYVPAVRLTAQHAANLRSLDLSGLMLGWTLGGYPSPNLDVVREVASGKGVDEALEAVARARYGPVAAAPVVAAWSAISEGFAEFPYHVGVVYTAPLQAGPSNLLFAKPTGYRATMVGIGYDDLNSWRAVYPPEVFYRQLRKVADGFAQGARILRGAAQEADQTHRGAVEAEARVAEASALHFRSVAAQSEFILLRSGANATESVHRRLRELLLEEKSIAKELYNLQIQDSRIGFEATNQYYYVPCDLAEKVLNCRWLLGDIEIR
;
A
#
# COMPACT_ATOMS: atom_id res chain seq x y z
N MET A 1 16.27 -10.44 12.54
CA MET A 1 15.00 -10.68 13.27
C MET A 1 14.06 -9.53 12.98
N ILE A 2 13.30 -9.64 11.89
CA ILE A 2 12.22 -8.71 11.56
C ILE A 2 11.02 -9.15 12.40
N ALA A 3 10.42 -8.23 13.15
CA ALA A 3 9.28 -8.53 14.01
C ALA A 3 8.09 -8.95 13.14
N ILE A 4 7.73 -10.23 13.21
CA ILE A 4 6.52 -10.82 12.61
C ILE A 4 5.42 -10.64 13.66
N ILE A 5 4.35 -9.91 13.32
CA ILE A 5 3.24 -9.61 14.23
C ILE A 5 1.94 -10.10 13.59
N SER A 6 1.16 -10.85 14.37
CA SER A 6 -0.06 -11.56 13.97
C SER A 6 -1.26 -10.73 13.50
N LEU A 7 -1.79 -11.15 12.35
CA LEU A 7 -3.17 -11.16 11.86
C LEU A 7 -4.40 -11.36 12.76
N LEU A 8 -5.18 -10.30 12.94
CA LEU A 8 -6.62 -10.26 13.26
C LEU A 8 -7.50 -11.13 12.33
N GLY A 9 -8.62 -11.72 12.76
CA GLY A 9 -9.72 -12.07 11.86
C GLY A 9 -11.03 -12.03 12.63
N ALA A 10 -12.00 -11.23 12.19
CA ALA A 10 -13.16 -10.87 13.03
C ALA A 10 -14.05 -12.04 13.47
N LEU A 11 -14.07 -12.23 14.79
CA LEU A 11 -15.15 -12.89 15.48
C LEU A 11 -16.29 -11.92 15.74
N ALA A 12 -17.53 -12.40 15.62
CA ALA A 12 -18.65 -11.83 16.35
C ALA A 12 -18.42 -12.17 17.83
N MET A 13 -17.90 -11.20 18.60
CA MET A 13 -17.67 -11.32 20.03
C MET A 13 -17.95 -9.98 20.74
N PRO A 14 -18.28 -9.98 22.04
CA PRO A 14 -18.52 -8.79 22.84
C PRO A 14 -17.29 -7.87 22.81
N THR A 15 -17.54 -6.56 22.79
CA THR A 15 -16.57 -5.44 22.93
C THR A 15 -15.12 -5.80 22.62
N LEU A 16 -14.73 -5.73 21.34
CA LEU A 16 -13.32 -5.70 20.95
C LEU A 16 -12.66 -4.48 21.58
N ASP A 17 -11.75 -4.69 22.52
CA ASP A 17 -10.99 -3.59 23.11
C ASP A 17 -10.12 -2.90 22.05
N LEU A 18 -9.97 -1.58 22.17
CA LEU A 18 -9.07 -0.84 21.29
C LEU A 18 -7.63 -1.27 21.59
N PRO A 19 -6.78 -1.44 20.56
CA PRO A 19 -5.38 -1.82 20.78
C PRO A 19 -4.71 -0.90 21.79
N THR A 20 -4.13 -1.50 22.82
CA THR A 20 -3.34 -0.80 23.84
C THR A 20 -1.86 -0.87 23.48
N GLY A 21 -1.11 0.19 23.78
CA GLY A 21 0.34 0.24 23.56
C GLY A 21 0.93 1.42 24.33
N PRO A 22 2.22 1.75 24.11
CA PRO A 22 2.82 2.94 24.70
C PRO A 22 1.98 4.20 24.42
N THR A 23 1.91 5.11 25.39
CA THR A 23 1.16 6.38 25.29
C THR A 23 2.08 7.60 25.46
N PRO A 24 3.07 7.79 24.56
CA PRO A 24 3.97 8.94 24.63
C PRO A 24 3.24 10.27 24.41
N ASP A 25 3.90 11.37 24.75
CA ASP A 25 3.36 12.71 24.49
C ASP A 25 3.27 12.98 22.98
N PRO A 26 2.18 13.62 22.49
CA PRO A 26 2.02 13.90 21.07
C PRO A 26 3.13 14.77 20.49
N VAL A 27 3.44 14.57 19.20
CA VAL A 27 4.44 15.39 18.51
C VAL A 27 3.99 16.87 18.47
N PRO A 28 4.84 17.82 18.91
CA PRO A 28 4.53 19.24 18.85
C PRO A 28 4.31 19.76 17.43
N ILE A 29 3.40 20.73 17.28
CA ILE A 29 3.02 21.36 16.00
C ILE A 29 3.15 22.89 16.08
N PRO A 30 4.37 23.42 16.33
CA PRO A 30 4.59 24.82 16.68
C PRO A 30 4.33 25.79 15.53
N HIS A 31 4.27 25.30 14.28
CA HIS A 31 3.95 26.14 13.13
C HIS A 31 2.47 26.56 13.10
N PHE A 32 1.57 25.89 13.84
CA PHE A 32 0.19 26.33 14.01
C PHE A 32 0.00 27.21 15.26
N PRO A 33 -1.09 28.01 15.31
CA PRO A 33 -1.42 28.78 16.51
C PRO A 33 -1.64 27.89 17.74
N ASP A 34 -2.37 26.79 17.56
CA ASP A 34 -2.68 25.81 18.59
C ASP A 34 -3.19 24.51 17.94
N ARG A 35 -3.51 23.51 18.79
CA ARG A 35 -4.03 22.20 18.37
C ARG A 35 -5.39 22.27 17.68
N LEU A 36 -6.24 23.24 18.02
CA LEU A 36 -7.56 23.41 17.41
C LEU A 36 -7.44 23.90 15.96
N HIS A 37 -6.54 24.84 15.71
CA HIS A 37 -6.24 25.31 14.35
C HIS A 37 -5.64 24.19 13.48
N ALA A 38 -4.73 23.39 14.02
CA ALA A 38 -4.19 22.23 13.31
C ALA A 38 -5.25 21.18 13.00
N PHE A 39 -6.17 20.91 13.93
CA PHE A 39 -7.32 20.02 13.70
C PHE A 39 -8.20 20.51 12.55
N VAL A 40 -8.55 21.81 12.53
CA VAL A 40 -9.34 22.39 11.42
C VAL A 40 -8.57 22.32 10.10
N TRP A 41 -7.28 22.67 10.10
CA TRP A 41 -6.45 22.64 8.90
C TRP A 41 -6.38 21.24 8.29
N ARG A 42 -5.99 20.24 9.09
CA ARG A 42 -5.76 18.88 8.61
C ARG A 42 -7.04 18.22 8.14
N ASN A 43 -8.21 18.57 8.67
CA ASN A 43 -9.47 17.94 8.28
C ASN A 43 -10.26 18.73 7.23
N TRP A 44 -9.79 19.92 6.82
CA TRP A 44 -10.53 20.85 5.96
C TRP A 44 -11.04 20.26 4.64
N GLN A 45 -10.26 19.39 4.00
CA GLN A 45 -10.60 18.77 2.71
C GLN A 45 -11.23 17.36 2.83
N LEU A 46 -11.36 16.83 4.06
CA LEU A 46 -11.68 15.42 4.29
C LEU A 46 -12.89 15.20 5.19
N VAL A 47 -13.16 16.13 6.11
CA VAL A 47 -14.28 16.02 7.06
C VAL A 47 -15.24 17.20 6.92
N PRO A 48 -16.57 16.99 6.80
CA PRO A 48 -17.54 18.08 6.82
C PRO A 48 -17.40 18.99 8.04
N ALA A 49 -17.54 20.31 7.86
CA ALA A 49 -17.34 21.29 8.91
C ALA A 49 -18.31 21.10 10.10
N GLU A 50 -19.53 20.64 9.84
CA GLU A 50 -20.53 20.32 10.85
C GLU A 50 -20.07 19.17 11.75
N ARG A 51 -19.39 18.19 11.17
CA ARG A 51 -18.86 17.03 11.90
C ARG A 51 -17.65 17.42 12.73
N MET A 52 -16.72 18.20 12.18
CA MET A 52 -15.63 18.81 12.96
C MET A 52 -16.16 19.61 14.15
N ALA A 53 -17.20 20.43 13.92
CA ALA A 53 -17.80 21.27 14.95
C ALA A 53 -18.36 20.44 16.11
N ARG A 54 -19.10 19.36 15.82
CA ARG A 54 -19.63 18.45 16.86
C ARG A 54 -18.53 17.83 17.71
N VAL A 55 -17.44 17.35 17.09
CA VAL A 55 -16.33 16.67 17.80
C VAL A 55 -15.71 17.56 18.87
N VAL A 56 -15.55 18.85 18.59
CA VAL A 56 -14.91 19.80 19.52
C VAL A 56 -15.92 20.66 20.30
N GLY A 57 -17.23 20.46 20.12
CA GLY A 57 -18.26 21.27 20.79
C GLY A 57 -18.37 22.72 20.29
N ALA A 58 -18.11 22.96 19.00
CA ALA A 58 -18.26 24.27 18.34
C ALA A 58 -19.53 24.37 17.49
N ARG A 59 -19.84 25.57 16.97
CA ARG A 59 -20.76 25.72 15.83
C ARG A 59 -19.99 25.60 14.52
N ARG A 60 -20.69 25.21 13.46
CA ARG A 60 -20.14 25.18 12.09
C ARG A 60 -19.45 26.50 11.71
N ALA A 61 -20.07 27.64 12.04
CA ALA A 61 -19.52 28.96 11.73
C ALA A 61 -18.16 29.21 12.40
N ASP A 62 -17.95 28.68 13.61
CA ASP A 62 -16.69 28.83 14.34
C ASP A 62 -15.55 28.05 13.66
N ILE A 63 -15.82 26.82 13.21
CA ILE A 63 -14.87 26.01 12.42
C ILE A 63 -14.51 26.69 11.10
N VAL A 64 -15.51 27.23 10.39
CA VAL A 64 -15.28 27.95 9.14
C VAL A 64 -14.46 29.23 9.38
N ALA A 65 -14.74 29.96 10.46
CA ALA A 65 -13.98 31.15 10.84
C ALA A 65 -12.52 30.81 11.15
N LEU A 66 -12.25 29.73 11.89
CA LEU A 66 -10.88 29.24 12.17
C LEU A 66 -10.12 28.93 10.88
N GLY A 67 -10.72 28.15 9.98
CA GLY A 67 -10.09 27.82 8.69
C GLY A 67 -9.77 29.07 7.85
N ARG A 68 -10.74 29.98 7.73
CA ARG A 68 -10.56 31.25 6.99
C ARG A 68 -9.54 32.18 7.63
N SER A 69 -9.42 32.18 8.96
CA SER A 69 -8.42 32.98 9.67
C SER A 69 -6.98 32.58 9.32
N MET A 70 -6.77 31.35 8.85
CA MET A 70 -5.49 30.84 8.34
C MET A 70 -5.34 30.97 6.82
N GLY A 71 -6.30 31.59 6.13
CA GLY A 71 -6.26 31.78 4.67
C GLY A 71 -6.80 30.61 3.84
N LEU A 72 -7.48 29.63 4.45
CA LEU A 72 -8.11 28.54 3.71
C LEU A 72 -9.36 29.02 2.96
N GLN A 73 -9.49 28.61 1.69
CA GLN A 73 -10.70 28.77 0.89
C GLN A 73 -11.70 27.64 1.17
N GLY A 74 -13.01 27.95 1.09
CA GLY A 74 -14.07 26.97 1.32
C GLY A 74 -14.77 27.11 2.68
N PRO A 75 -15.24 26.00 3.30
CA PRO A 75 -14.83 24.60 3.09
C PRO A 75 -15.38 23.94 1.81
N PRO A 76 -14.67 22.95 1.23
CA PRO A 76 -15.15 22.20 0.06
C PRO A 76 -16.31 21.27 0.41
N ARG A 77 -17.12 20.90 -0.60
CA ARG A 77 -18.13 19.85 -0.44
C ARG A 77 -17.45 18.48 -0.42
N ILE A 78 -17.63 17.75 0.67
CA ILE A 78 -17.12 16.39 0.82
C ILE A 78 -18.26 15.40 0.58
N SER A 79 -18.09 14.51 -0.39
CA SER A 79 -19.09 13.48 -0.68
C SER A 79 -19.05 12.35 0.36
N ALA A 80 -20.17 11.64 0.52
CA ALA A 80 -20.22 10.46 1.40
C ALA A 80 -19.27 9.34 0.94
N ASP A 81 -19.02 9.22 -0.37
CA ASP A 81 -18.06 8.26 -0.92
C ASP A 81 -16.62 8.63 -0.56
N GLN A 82 -16.25 9.89 -0.75
CA GLN A 82 -14.93 10.40 -0.35
C GLN A 82 -14.69 10.21 1.14
N PHE A 83 -15.66 10.60 1.99
CA PHE A 83 -15.53 10.45 3.44
C PHE A 83 -15.29 8.99 3.85
N ARG A 84 -16.09 8.06 3.29
CA ARG A 84 -15.94 6.61 3.55
C ARG A 84 -14.56 6.08 3.13
N ARG A 85 -14.06 6.54 1.98
CA ARG A 85 -12.76 6.12 1.41
C ARG A 85 -11.54 6.79 2.06
N SER A 86 -11.73 7.71 3.01
CA SER A 86 -10.65 8.51 3.62
C SER A 86 -10.36 8.18 5.09
N HIS A 87 -10.94 7.11 5.65
CA HIS A 87 -10.83 6.84 7.09
C HIS A 87 -9.39 6.62 7.58
N VAL A 88 -8.55 5.87 6.86
CA VAL A 88 -7.12 5.69 7.19
C VAL A 88 -6.38 7.03 7.12
N THR A 89 -6.62 7.80 6.06
CA THR A 89 -6.07 9.15 5.92
C THR A 89 -6.48 10.05 7.10
N ILE A 90 -7.75 10.02 7.50
CA ILE A 90 -8.29 10.81 8.63
C ILE A 90 -7.67 10.37 9.95
N ILE A 91 -7.57 9.05 10.22
CA ILE A 91 -6.97 8.52 11.45
C ILE A 91 -5.52 8.98 11.58
N ARG A 92 -4.70 8.78 10.54
CA ARG A 92 -3.28 9.16 10.55
C ARG A 92 -3.06 10.65 10.87
N ARG A 93 -3.86 11.54 10.27
CA ARG A 93 -3.75 13.00 10.47
C ARG A 93 -4.10 13.47 11.87
N ASN A 94 -4.97 12.72 12.55
CA ASN A 94 -5.49 13.05 13.87
C ASN A 94 -4.86 12.19 14.98
N TRP A 95 -3.91 11.31 14.65
CA TRP A 95 -3.28 10.38 15.61
C TRP A 95 -2.63 11.09 16.80
N HIS A 96 -2.05 12.27 16.53
CA HIS A 96 -1.42 13.15 17.52
C HIS A 96 -2.34 14.28 18.01
N LEU A 97 -3.57 14.39 17.48
CA LEU A 97 -4.48 15.50 17.80
C LEU A 97 -5.62 15.10 18.72
N LEU A 98 -6.16 13.89 18.54
CA LEU A 98 -7.39 13.43 19.18
C LEU A 98 -7.19 12.17 20.01
N PRO A 99 -7.87 12.02 21.15
CA PRO A 99 -8.04 10.73 21.82
C PRO A 99 -8.97 9.81 21.01
N TYR A 100 -9.02 8.52 21.37
CA TYR A 100 -9.83 7.54 20.64
C TYR A 100 -11.32 7.91 20.58
N GLU A 101 -11.88 8.45 21.66
CA GLU A 101 -13.27 8.87 21.73
C GLU A 101 -13.61 9.90 20.66
N GLN A 102 -12.74 10.89 20.46
CA GLN A 102 -12.96 11.92 19.45
C GLN A 102 -12.63 11.44 18.03
N LEU A 103 -11.75 10.45 17.86
CA LEU A 103 -11.56 9.79 16.56
C LEU A 103 -12.83 9.04 16.15
N MET A 104 -13.46 8.31 17.08
CA MET A 104 -14.73 7.63 16.87
C MET A 104 -15.85 8.63 16.54
N ASP A 105 -15.98 9.72 17.30
CA ASP A 105 -16.95 10.80 17.00
C ASP A 105 -16.72 11.41 15.61
N LEU A 106 -15.44 11.64 15.24
CA LEU A 106 -15.05 12.20 13.95
C LEU A 106 -15.45 11.27 12.81
N LEU A 107 -15.19 9.97 12.93
CA LEU A 107 -15.53 8.96 11.91
C LEU A 107 -17.04 8.63 11.93
N GLY A 108 -17.69 8.80 13.08
CA GLY A 108 -19.05 8.31 13.33
C GLY A 108 -19.07 6.79 13.46
N TRP A 109 -18.06 6.24 14.13
CA TRP A 109 -17.85 4.81 14.31
C TRP A 109 -18.07 4.41 15.76
N THR A 110 -18.44 3.15 15.93
CA THR A 110 -18.43 2.41 17.20
C THR A 110 -17.00 2.04 17.60
N ARG A 111 -16.85 1.57 18.84
CA ARG A 111 -15.57 1.05 19.33
C ARG A 111 -15.10 -0.13 18.50
N GLU A 112 -16.02 -1.02 18.17
CA GLU A 112 -15.80 -2.26 17.44
C GLU A 112 -15.32 -1.98 16.01
N GLU A 113 -15.93 -1.00 15.32
CA GLU A 113 -15.50 -0.59 13.98
C GLU A 113 -14.07 -0.03 13.97
N LEU A 114 -13.71 0.82 14.94
CA LEU A 114 -12.35 1.35 15.03
C LEU A 114 -11.34 0.26 15.44
N ALA A 115 -11.71 -0.58 16.40
CA ALA A 115 -10.92 -1.72 16.85
C ALA A 115 -10.64 -2.71 15.72
N PHE A 116 -11.63 -2.95 14.85
CA PHE A 116 -11.51 -3.75 13.64
C PHE A 116 -10.56 -3.08 12.65
N ALA A 117 -10.82 -1.82 12.25
CA ALA A 117 -9.99 -1.11 11.27
C ALA A 117 -8.51 -1.06 11.68
N LEU A 118 -8.22 -0.77 12.95
CA LEU A 118 -6.83 -0.73 13.45
C LEU A 118 -6.10 -2.07 13.33
N ARG A 119 -6.81 -3.21 13.34
CA ARG A 119 -6.22 -4.55 13.25
C ARG A 119 -6.21 -5.10 11.83
N GLU A 120 -7.30 -4.89 11.11
CA GLU A 120 -7.64 -5.62 9.88
C GLU A 120 -7.35 -4.82 8.60
N ASP A 121 -7.32 -3.48 8.67
CA ASP A 121 -6.99 -2.64 7.50
C ASP A 121 -5.48 -2.63 7.28
N ASP A 122 -4.96 -3.75 6.80
CA ASP A 122 -3.57 -3.94 6.39
C ASP A 122 -2.58 -3.47 7.47
N PHE A 123 -2.71 -4.01 8.68
CA PHE A 123 -1.85 -3.69 9.83
C PHE A 123 -1.83 -2.21 10.24
N LEU A 124 -2.96 -1.50 10.14
CA LEU A 124 -3.03 -0.06 10.41
C LEU A 124 -2.41 0.35 11.76
N TYR A 125 -2.63 -0.39 12.85
CA TYR A 125 -2.02 -0.08 14.14
C TYR A 125 -0.48 -0.17 14.14
N VAL A 126 0.09 -1.12 13.39
CA VAL A 126 1.54 -1.23 13.17
C VAL A 126 2.04 -0.04 12.36
N LYS A 127 1.31 0.35 11.30
CA LYS A 127 1.59 1.55 10.49
C LYS A 127 1.47 2.85 11.29
N LEU A 128 0.81 2.81 12.45
CA LEU A 128 0.70 3.92 13.40
C LEU A 128 1.71 3.83 14.58
N GLY A 129 2.56 2.80 14.57
CA GLY A 129 3.69 2.63 15.48
C GLY A 129 3.43 1.73 16.69
N ASN A 130 2.36 0.92 16.67
CA ASN A 130 1.93 0.09 17.81
C ASN A 130 1.74 0.88 19.11
N LEU A 131 1.30 2.14 18.98
CA LEU A 131 1.17 3.10 20.07
C LEU A 131 0.01 4.04 19.78
N LYS A 132 -0.52 4.68 20.81
CA LYS A 132 -1.45 5.82 20.67
C LYS A 132 -0.96 6.98 21.54
N PRO A 133 -0.56 8.13 20.97
CA PRO A 133 -0.11 9.27 21.76
C PRO A 133 -1.19 9.74 22.73
N ARG A 134 -0.75 10.21 23.91
CA ARG A 134 -1.62 10.73 24.98
C ARG A 134 -2.17 12.09 24.59
N CYS A 135 -3.30 12.09 23.88
CA CYS A 135 -3.96 13.31 23.45
C CYS A 135 -5.08 13.68 24.43
N ASP A 136 -4.99 14.84 25.07
CA ASP A 136 -6.12 15.38 25.83
C ASP A 136 -7.31 15.64 24.92
N ARG A 137 -8.53 15.61 25.48
CA ARG A 137 -9.74 15.99 24.73
C ARG A 137 -9.58 17.39 24.14
N LEU A 138 -9.83 17.53 22.84
CA LEU A 138 -9.80 18.80 22.12
C LEU A 138 -11.18 19.47 22.18
N VAL A 139 -11.26 20.63 22.80
CA VAL A 139 -12.50 21.40 22.94
C VAL A 139 -12.34 22.74 22.27
N TYR A 140 -13.42 23.25 21.69
CA TYR A 140 -13.45 24.59 21.13
C TYR A 140 -13.28 25.63 22.23
N ALA A 141 -12.36 26.56 21.98
CA ALA A 141 -12.25 27.82 22.69
C ALA A 141 -12.08 28.94 21.66
N PRO A 142 -12.66 30.14 21.90
CA PRO A 142 -12.37 31.29 21.06
C PRO A 142 -10.85 31.55 21.00
N PRO A 143 -10.28 31.84 19.82
CA PRO A 143 -8.84 32.09 19.70
C PRO A 143 -8.35 33.18 20.64
N SER A 144 -7.18 32.99 21.26
CA SER A 144 -6.50 34.05 22.00
C SER A 144 -6.03 35.18 21.07
N SER A 145 -5.60 36.31 21.62
CA SER A 145 -4.97 37.38 20.85
C SER A 145 -3.75 36.89 20.08
N ASP A 146 -2.94 36.02 20.70
CA ASP A 146 -1.73 35.44 20.11
C ASP A 146 -2.07 34.46 19.00
N ALA A 147 -3.09 33.62 19.21
CA ALA A 147 -3.58 32.70 18.21
C ALA A 147 -4.09 33.44 16.97
N ARG A 148 -4.86 34.54 17.16
CA ARG A 148 -5.30 35.42 16.07
C ARG A 148 -4.13 36.03 15.30
N ARG A 149 -3.10 36.54 16.01
CA ARG A 149 -1.89 37.10 15.35
C ARG A 149 -1.14 36.03 14.55
N ARG A 150 -0.98 34.82 15.09
CA ARG A 150 -0.34 33.71 14.36
C ARG A 150 -1.18 33.27 13.16
N ALA A 151 -2.50 33.14 13.29
CA ALA A 151 -3.39 32.79 12.20
C ALA A 151 -3.32 33.83 11.07
N ALA A 152 -3.33 35.13 11.38
CA ALA A 152 -3.17 36.19 10.39
C ALA A 152 -1.81 36.12 9.66
N ARG A 153 -0.72 35.78 10.37
CA ARG A 153 0.58 35.53 9.72
C ARG A 153 0.54 34.32 8.79
N ILE A 154 -0.13 33.24 9.19
CA ILE A 154 -0.33 32.07 8.34
C ILE A 154 -1.12 32.47 7.09
N ALA A 155 -2.21 33.22 7.23
CA ALA A 155 -2.99 33.71 6.09
C ALA A 155 -2.16 34.55 5.12
N ALA A 156 -1.25 35.40 5.64
CA ALA A 156 -0.33 36.18 4.81
C ALA A 156 0.65 35.27 4.03
N ILE A 157 1.22 34.26 4.69
CA ILE A 157 2.08 33.26 4.03
C ILE A 157 1.30 32.50 2.96
N ILE A 158 0.06 32.08 3.24
CA ILE A 158 -0.76 31.37 2.25
C ILE A 158 -1.07 32.25 1.04
N LYS A 159 -1.38 33.53 1.25
CA LYS A 159 -1.59 34.48 0.15
C LYS A 159 -0.34 34.66 -0.71
N GLU A 160 0.84 34.71 -0.09
CA GLU A 160 2.13 34.87 -0.76
C GLU A 160 2.52 33.60 -1.56
N GLU A 161 2.46 32.44 -0.90
CA GLU A 161 2.98 31.19 -1.46
C GLU A 161 1.97 30.48 -2.37
N PHE A 162 0.67 30.70 -2.15
CA PHE A 162 -0.44 30.11 -2.88
C PHE A 162 -1.47 31.19 -3.28
N PRO A 163 -1.16 32.06 -4.27
CA PRO A 163 -2.04 33.17 -4.65
C PRO A 163 -3.41 32.72 -5.16
N ALA A 164 -3.52 31.51 -5.72
CA ALA A 164 -4.80 30.90 -6.10
C ALA A 164 -5.59 30.33 -4.90
N GLY A 165 -4.99 30.34 -3.71
CA GLY A 165 -5.50 29.83 -2.44
C GLY A 165 -5.31 28.34 -2.20
N VAL A 166 -5.58 27.94 -0.96
CA VAL A 166 -5.50 26.56 -0.47
C VAL A 166 -6.89 26.09 -0.06
N GLY A 167 -7.26 24.87 -0.45
CA GLY A 167 -8.50 24.21 -0.02
C GLY A 167 -9.39 23.75 -1.17
N ALA A 168 -9.37 24.45 -2.32
CA ALA A 168 -10.04 24.00 -3.54
C ALA A 168 -9.10 23.12 -4.38
N THR A 169 -9.63 22.05 -4.98
CA THR A 169 -8.90 21.20 -5.92
C THR A 169 -9.52 21.32 -7.32
N ARG A 170 -8.70 21.29 -8.38
CA ARG A 170 -9.22 21.30 -9.76
C ARG A 170 -9.80 19.93 -10.11
N GLU A 171 -9.17 18.89 -9.60
CA GLU A 171 -9.64 17.54 -9.62
C GLU A 171 -10.01 17.09 -8.18
N PRO A 172 -11.27 16.70 -7.91
CA PRO A 172 -11.65 16.17 -6.60
C PRO A 172 -10.91 14.87 -6.26
N LEU A 173 -10.60 14.66 -4.97
CA LEU A 173 -10.06 13.39 -4.49
C LEU A 173 -10.94 12.22 -4.93
N PHE A 174 -10.33 11.08 -5.22
CA PHE A 174 -10.97 9.86 -5.75
C PHE A 174 -11.67 10.01 -7.11
N ARG A 175 -11.47 11.08 -7.89
CA ARG A 175 -12.06 11.18 -9.23
C ARG A 175 -11.66 10.01 -10.13
N PHE A 176 -10.44 9.49 -9.97
CA PHE A 176 -9.96 8.30 -10.68
C PHE A 176 -10.86 7.07 -10.47
N VAL A 177 -11.53 6.92 -9.32
CA VAL A 177 -12.44 5.79 -9.06
C VAL A 177 -13.57 5.78 -10.09
N ARG A 178 -14.20 6.94 -10.29
CA ARG A 178 -15.27 7.10 -11.30
C ARG A 178 -14.74 6.89 -12.71
N GLN A 179 -13.56 7.42 -13.03
CA GLN A 179 -12.94 7.26 -14.36
C GLN A 179 -12.63 5.79 -14.66
N LEU A 180 -12.01 5.08 -13.72
CA LEU A 180 -11.68 3.67 -13.87
C LEU A 180 -12.92 2.77 -13.87
N SER A 181 -13.97 3.13 -13.12
CA SER A 181 -15.24 2.39 -13.10
C SER A 181 -16.05 2.55 -14.39
N SER A 182 -15.83 3.62 -15.14
CA SER A 182 -16.52 3.88 -16.40
C SER A 182 -16.03 2.97 -17.52
N LYS A 183 -16.97 2.50 -18.37
CA LYS A 183 -16.66 1.63 -19.51
C LYS A 183 -15.63 2.29 -20.42
N PRO A 184 -14.54 1.60 -20.80
CA PRO A 184 -13.61 2.13 -21.80
C PRO A 184 -14.29 2.21 -23.17
N ALA A 185 -13.78 3.10 -24.04
CA ALA A 185 -14.30 3.29 -25.39
C ALA A 185 -14.02 2.08 -26.30
N THR A 186 -12.90 1.39 -26.08
CA THR A 186 -12.45 0.27 -26.90
C THR A 186 -12.40 -1.01 -26.07
N PRO A 187 -13.04 -2.10 -26.51
CA PRO A 187 -12.91 -3.40 -25.88
C PRO A 187 -11.50 -3.98 -26.08
N ALA A 188 -11.06 -4.79 -25.13
CA ALA A 188 -9.76 -5.46 -25.17
C ALA A 188 -9.73 -6.60 -26.19
N SER A 189 -8.60 -6.75 -26.89
CA SER A 189 -8.29 -7.98 -27.61
C SER A 189 -7.57 -8.96 -26.68
N PRO A 190 -7.94 -10.26 -26.68
CA PRO A 190 -7.20 -11.27 -25.94
C PRO A 190 -5.76 -11.38 -26.45
N VAL A 191 -4.82 -11.63 -25.55
CA VAL A 191 -3.42 -11.93 -25.90
C VAL A 191 -3.17 -13.42 -25.77
N SER A 192 -2.61 -14.03 -26.82
CA SER A 192 -2.14 -15.41 -26.78
C SER A 192 -0.79 -15.47 -26.07
N THR A 193 -0.72 -16.18 -24.95
CA THR A 193 0.52 -16.40 -24.19
C THR A 193 0.36 -17.59 -23.25
N ASN A 194 1.47 -18.28 -22.96
CA ASN A 194 1.48 -19.42 -22.05
C ASN A 194 1.59 -19.03 -20.57
N MET A 195 1.89 -17.75 -20.26
CA MET A 195 2.00 -17.27 -18.89
C MET A 195 0.61 -16.89 -18.34
N SER A 196 -0.27 -17.86 -18.07
CA SER A 196 -1.61 -17.62 -17.49
C SER A 196 -1.85 -18.50 -16.25
N PRO A 197 -2.23 -17.93 -15.09
CA PRO A 197 -2.83 -16.60 -14.95
C PRO A 197 -1.83 -15.44 -14.82
N ARG A 198 -2.28 -14.23 -15.14
CA ARG A 198 -1.69 -12.91 -14.90
C ARG A 198 -2.66 -12.12 -14.04
N PHE A 199 -2.46 -12.13 -12.73
CA PHE A 199 -3.47 -11.62 -11.79
C PHE A 199 -2.97 -10.55 -10.82
N CYS A 200 -3.84 -9.60 -10.45
CA CYS A 200 -3.49 -8.48 -9.57
C CYS A 200 -4.63 -8.05 -8.64
N TYR A 201 -4.28 -7.22 -7.65
CA TYR A 201 -5.23 -6.61 -6.73
C TYR A 201 -5.89 -5.37 -7.35
N SER A 202 -7.02 -4.93 -6.80
CA SER A 202 -7.67 -3.70 -7.23
C SER A 202 -6.86 -2.46 -6.83
N TYR A 203 -6.76 -1.47 -7.73
CA TYR A 203 -6.09 -0.20 -7.45
C TYR A 203 -6.81 0.61 -6.35
N PHE A 204 -8.13 0.46 -6.21
CA PHE A 204 -8.94 1.23 -5.27
C PHE A 204 -9.91 0.36 -4.45
N GLY A 205 -9.64 -0.94 -4.42
CA GLY A 205 -10.35 -1.88 -3.55
C GLY A 205 -10.05 -1.53 -2.10
N LEU A 206 -11.10 -1.25 -1.33
CA LEU A 206 -10.97 -0.99 0.09
C LEU A 206 -10.79 -2.32 0.84
N TYR A 207 -10.01 -2.29 1.92
CA TYR A 207 -10.04 -3.35 2.92
C TYR A 207 -11.41 -3.38 3.61
N GLY A 208 -11.78 -4.55 4.10
CA GLY A 208 -13.09 -4.85 4.66
C GLY A 208 -13.84 -5.93 3.87
N ASP A 209 -15.17 -5.85 3.87
CA ASP A 209 -16.05 -6.90 3.33
C ASP A 209 -16.77 -6.45 2.05
N PRO A 210 -16.09 -6.43 0.88
CA PRO A 210 -16.67 -6.03 -0.39
C PRO A 210 -17.79 -6.98 -0.87
N LEU A 211 -17.90 -8.16 -0.26
CA LEU A 211 -18.94 -9.14 -0.58
C LEU A 211 -20.22 -8.92 0.22
N LEU A 212 -20.24 -8.06 1.24
CA LEU A 212 -21.46 -7.58 1.88
C LEU A 212 -21.80 -6.12 1.59
N ASP A 213 -20.81 -5.24 1.50
CA ASP A 213 -21.04 -3.81 1.22
C ASP A 213 -21.20 -3.54 -0.28
N PRO A 214 -22.42 -3.30 -0.79
CA PRO A 214 -22.63 -3.02 -2.21
C PRO A 214 -21.97 -1.71 -2.68
N LYS A 215 -21.56 -0.83 -1.75
CA LYS A 215 -20.89 0.44 -2.06
C LYS A 215 -19.38 0.32 -2.14
N SER A 216 -18.83 -0.86 -1.86
CA SER A 216 -17.39 -1.17 -1.93
C SER A 216 -17.13 -2.21 -3.01
N ASP A 217 -17.52 -1.91 -4.26
CA ASP A 217 -17.20 -2.79 -5.40
C ASP A 217 -15.72 -2.66 -5.78
N PRO A 218 -14.88 -3.69 -5.57
CA PRO A 218 -13.45 -3.63 -5.88
C PRO A 218 -13.17 -3.78 -7.37
N TYR A 219 -14.13 -4.31 -8.15
CA TYR A 219 -13.94 -4.67 -9.56
C TYR A 219 -15.13 -4.27 -10.44
N PRO A 220 -15.44 -2.97 -10.55
CA PRO A 220 -16.51 -2.50 -11.43
C PRO A 220 -16.21 -2.81 -12.90
N GLU A 221 -17.26 -2.85 -13.73
CA GLU A 221 -17.21 -3.27 -15.14
C GLU A 221 -16.11 -2.56 -15.94
N GLY A 222 -16.03 -1.23 -15.82
CA GLY A 222 -15.03 -0.44 -16.54
C GLY A 222 -13.60 -0.74 -16.13
N TYR A 223 -13.39 -1.10 -14.86
CA TYR A 223 -12.06 -1.40 -14.34
C TYR A 223 -11.58 -2.77 -14.83
N LEU A 224 -12.46 -3.77 -14.80
CA LEU A 224 -12.18 -5.10 -15.37
C LEU A 224 -11.84 -5.02 -16.87
N ALA A 225 -12.61 -4.25 -17.64
CA ALA A 225 -12.33 -4.06 -19.07
C ALA A 225 -10.95 -3.43 -19.32
N ARG A 226 -10.52 -2.48 -18.47
CA ARG A 226 -9.20 -1.84 -18.58
C ARG A 226 -8.06 -2.76 -18.15
N LEU A 227 -8.27 -3.59 -17.13
CA LEU A 227 -7.32 -4.62 -16.73
C LEU A 227 -7.13 -5.66 -17.84
N ALA A 228 -8.23 -6.15 -18.42
CA ALA A 228 -8.20 -7.07 -19.56
C ALA A 228 -7.44 -6.46 -20.74
N ALA A 229 -7.67 -5.17 -21.04
CA ALA A 229 -6.94 -4.46 -22.08
C ALA A 229 -5.43 -4.41 -21.78
N ALA A 230 -5.03 -4.26 -20.52
CA ALA A 230 -3.64 -4.29 -20.08
C ALA A 230 -3.04 -5.72 -19.99
N GLY A 231 -3.75 -6.75 -20.46
CA GLY A 231 -3.27 -8.13 -20.49
C GLY A 231 -3.48 -8.92 -19.20
N VAL A 232 -4.19 -8.36 -18.21
CA VAL A 232 -4.56 -9.05 -16.96
C VAL A 232 -5.71 -10.01 -17.25
N ASP A 233 -5.55 -11.29 -16.90
CA ASP A 233 -6.58 -12.32 -17.05
C ASP A 233 -7.04 -12.91 -15.69
N GLY A 234 -6.59 -12.32 -14.59
CA GLY A 234 -7.08 -12.65 -13.25
C GLY A 234 -7.08 -11.45 -12.30
N VAL A 235 -7.96 -11.50 -11.30
CA VAL A 235 -7.95 -10.56 -10.17
C VAL A 235 -8.13 -11.33 -8.88
N TRP A 236 -7.78 -10.74 -7.75
CA TRP A 236 -7.92 -11.43 -6.47
C TRP A 236 -8.45 -10.55 -5.34
N LEU A 237 -9.15 -11.18 -4.40
CA LEU A 237 -9.60 -10.55 -3.16
C LEU A 237 -9.39 -11.51 -1.98
N GLN A 238 -9.38 -10.97 -0.77
CA GLN A 238 -9.29 -11.77 0.44
C GLN A 238 -10.51 -12.68 0.60
N GLY A 239 -10.27 -13.94 0.92
CA GLY A 239 -11.29 -14.90 1.33
C GLY A 239 -11.11 -15.24 2.81
N VAL A 240 -12.17 -15.01 3.61
CA VAL A 240 -12.21 -15.46 5.01
C VAL A 240 -13.17 -16.64 5.11
N LEU A 241 -12.67 -17.84 5.44
CA LEU A 241 -13.46 -19.08 5.32
C LEU A 241 -14.70 -19.07 6.21
N SER A 242 -14.57 -18.57 7.44
CA SER A 242 -15.69 -18.47 8.38
C SER A 242 -16.75 -17.47 7.92
N LYS A 243 -16.41 -16.51 7.05
CA LYS A 243 -17.36 -15.56 6.45
C LYS A 243 -17.99 -16.07 5.16
N LEU A 244 -17.36 -17.03 4.48
CA LEU A 244 -17.83 -17.59 3.21
C LEU A 244 -18.55 -18.93 3.37
N THR A 245 -18.40 -19.59 4.51
CA THR A 245 -18.98 -20.90 4.81
C THR A 245 -19.32 -21.01 6.30
N LEU A 246 -20.07 -22.04 6.68
CA LEU A 246 -20.36 -22.32 8.09
C LEU A 246 -19.09 -22.71 8.85
N PHE A 247 -18.82 -21.98 9.93
CA PHE A 247 -17.80 -22.30 10.92
C PHE A 247 -18.42 -23.20 12.00
N PRO A 248 -17.98 -24.45 12.13
CA PRO A 248 -18.74 -25.48 12.85
C PRO A 248 -18.80 -25.27 14.36
N TRP A 249 -17.82 -24.58 14.96
CA TRP A 249 -17.72 -24.41 16.41
C TRP A 249 -18.33 -23.09 16.91
N GLN A 250 -18.55 -22.13 16.02
CA GLN A 250 -19.19 -20.86 16.37
C GLN A 250 -19.94 -20.28 15.15
N PRO A 251 -21.15 -20.80 14.86
CA PRO A 251 -21.89 -20.47 13.64
C PRO A 251 -22.22 -18.99 13.45
N GLU A 252 -22.26 -18.21 14.53
CA GLU A 252 -22.48 -16.76 14.50
C GLU A 252 -21.39 -16.03 13.70
N LEU A 253 -20.19 -16.61 13.62
CA LEU A 253 -19.12 -16.06 12.80
C LEU A 253 -19.44 -16.07 11.31
N SER A 254 -20.33 -16.96 10.89
CA SER A 254 -20.75 -17.17 9.52
C SER A 254 -21.97 -16.38 9.12
N GLU A 255 -22.49 -15.50 9.98
CA GLU A 255 -23.65 -14.68 9.65
C GLU A 255 -23.47 -13.95 8.29
N GLY A 256 -24.43 -14.17 7.38
CA GLY A 256 -24.46 -13.58 6.05
C GLY A 256 -23.57 -14.28 5.00
N TYR A 257 -23.02 -15.47 5.28
CA TYR A 257 -22.14 -16.17 4.33
C TYR A 257 -22.83 -16.48 2.99
N GLU A 258 -24.12 -16.83 2.98
CA GLU A 258 -24.86 -17.11 1.75
C GLU A 258 -24.95 -15.88 0.85
N LYS A 259 -25.14 -14.70 1.47
CA LYS A 259 -25.16 -13.42 0.76
C LYS A 259 -23.78 -13.12 0.17
N ARG A 260 -22.69 -13.36 0.91
CA ARG A 260 -21.33 -13.21 0.40
C ARG A 260 -21.03 -14.14 -0.76
N ILE A 261 -21.41 -15.42 -0.65
CA ILE A 261 -21.26 -16.41 -1.73
C ILE A 261 -22.07 -16.00 -2.97
N ALA A 262 -23.30 -15.51 -2.80
CA ALA A 262 -24.10 -15.02 -3.92
C ALA A 262 -23.46 -13.79 -4.59
N ASN A 263 -22.87 -12.88 -3.81
CA ASN A 263 -22.12 -11.73 -4.33
C ASN A 263 -20.81 -12.15 -5.02
N LEU A 264 -20.08 -13.12 -4.47
CA LEU A 264 -18.89 -13.68 -5.10
C LEU A 264 -19.23 -14.29 -6.46
N ARG A 265 -20.34 -15.05 -6.56
CA ARG A 265 -20.82 -15.59 -7.83
C ARG A 265 -21.11 -14.49 -8.86
N ARG A 266 -21.74 -13.39 -8.44
CA ARG A 266 -21.99 -12.23 -9.31
C ARG A 266 -20.70 -11.58 -9.80
N LEU A 267 -19.72 -11.39 -8.90
CA LEU A 267 -18.41 -10.84 -9.23
C LEU A 267 -17.68 -11.74 -10.24
N VAL A 268 -17.65 -13.06 -10.01
CA VAL A 268 -17.04 -14.05 -10.91
C VAL A 268 -17.70 -14.03 -12.28
N ALA A 269 -19.04 -14.04 -12.34
CA ALA A 269 -19.78 -13.98 -13.60
C ALA A 269 -19.50 -12.69 -14.38
N ARG A 270 -19.32 -11.56 -13.67
CA ARG A 270 -18.93 -10.29 -14.27
C ARG A 270 -17.51 -10.33 -14.82
N ALA A 271 -16.53 -10.75 -14.03
CA ALA A 271 -15.14 -10.86 -14.45
C ALA A 271 -14.97 -11.79 -15.68
N LYS A 272 -15.70 -12.91 -15.69
CA LYS A 272 -15.69 -13.88 -16.79
C LYS A 272 -16.07 -13.27 -18.14
N ARG A 273 -16.96 -12.28 -18.19
CA ARG A 273 -17.31 -11.58 -19.45
C ARG A 273 -16.13 -10.84 -20.09
N HIS A 274 -15.11 -10.51 -19.30
CA HIS A 274 -13.88 -9.85 -19.75
C HIS A 274 -12.72 -10.84 -19.91
N GLY A 275 -12.97 -12.15 -19.82
CA GLY A 275 -11.91 -13.16 -19.80
C GLY A 275 -11.10 -13.19 -18.49
N ILE A 276 -11.57 -12.50 -17.44
CA ILE A 276 -10.87 -12.41 -16.16
C ILE A 276 -11.38 -13.47 -15.18
N LYS A 277 -10.44 -14.20 -14.58
CA LYS A 277 -10.69 -15.12 -13.46
C LYS A 277 -10.60 -14.39 -12.12
N VAL A 278 -11.33 -14.87 -11.12
CA VAL A 278 -11.23 -14.34 -9.74
C VAL A 278 -10.59 -15.38 -8.85
N PHE A 279 -9.58 -14.97 -8.09
CA PHE A 279 -8.88 -15.81 -7.11
C PHE A 279 -9.18 -15.33 -5.69
N LEU A 280 -9.30 -16.27 -4.75
CA LEU A 280 -9.40 -15.94 -3.34
C LEU A 280 -8.05 -16.13 -2.66
N TYR A 281 -7.60 -15.09 -1.96
CA TYR A 281 -6.45 -15.19 -1.05
C TYR A 281 -6.88 -15.85 0.26
N LEU A 282 -6.30 -17.00 0.60
CA LEU A 282 -6.56 -17.73 1.84
C LEU A 282 -5.32 -17.73 2.76
N ASN A 283 -5.40 -16.99 3.85
CA ASN A 283 -4.46 -17.06 4.98
C ASN A 283 -5.29 -17.56 6.17
N GLU A 284 -5.49 -18.88 6.16
CA GLU A 284 -6.53 -19.61 6.88
C GLU A 284 -5.99 -20.96 7.38
N PRO A 285 -6.54 -21.53 8.47
CA PRO A 285 -7.64 -21.01 9.28
C PRO A 285 -7.23 -19.74 10.05
N ARG A 286 -8.15 -18.79 10.27
CA ARG A 286 -7.87 -17.66 11.18
C ARG A 286 -7.74 -18.12 12.64
N ALA A 287 -6.79 -17.53 13.37
CA ALA A 287 -6.69 -17.71 14.81
C ALA A 287 -7.94 -17.20 15.53
N MET A 288 -8.17 -17.76 16.72
CA MET A 288 -9.32 -17.45 17.56
C MET A 288 -8.85 -16.81 18.87
N PRO A 289 -9.62 -15.91 19.49
CA PRO A 289 -9.36 -15.35 20.80
C PRO A 289 -9.13 -16.46 21.81
N ASN A 290 -8.24 -16.23 22.77
CA ASN A 290 -7.88 -17.25 23.76
C ASN A 290 -9.09 -17.91 24.44
N ARG A 291 -10.13 -17.13 24.76
CA ARG A 291 -11.38 -17.61 25.37
C ARG A 291 -12.17 -18.63 24.55
N PHE A 292 -12.01 -18.66 23.22
CA PHE A 292 -12.64 -19.68 22.38
C PHE A 292 -12.16 -21.09 22.76
N PHE A 293 -10.92 -21.21 23.24
CA PHE A 293 -10.32 -22.49 23.62
C PHE A 293 -10.64 -22.92 25.05
N ASP A 294 -11.41 -22.13 25.81
CA ASP A 294 -11.97 -22.56 27.09
C ASP A 294 -13.06 -23.62 26.85
N ASP A 295 -13.85 -23.45 25.78
CA ASP A 295 -14.88 -24.39 25.35
C ASP A 295 -14.36 -25.44 24.35
N HIS A 296 -13.26 -25.14 23.63
CA HIS A 296 -12.67 -26.00 22.60
C HIS A 296 -11.16 -26.28 22.80
N PRO A 297 -10.71 -26.77 23.98
CA PRO A 297 -9.30 -26.98 24.29
C PRO A 297 -8.61 -28.00 23.36
N GLU A 298 -9.37 -28.92 22.78
CA GLU A 298 -8.90 -29.95 21.85
C GLU A 298 -8.37 -29.37 20.54
N LEU A 299 -8.92 -28.24 20.08
CA LEU A 299 -8.54 -27.58 18.82
C LEU A 299 -7.29 -26.70 18.97
N LYS A 300 -6.83 -26.49 20.20
CA LYS A 300 -5.81 -25.49 20.55
C LYS A 300 -4.46 -25.74 19.88
N GLY A 301 -3.89 -24.69 19.29
CA GLY A 301 -2.52 -24.66 18.78
C GLY A 301 -1.60 -23.75 19.61
N VAL A 302 -0.82 -22.92 18.92
CA VAL A 302 0.13 -21.97 19.55
C VAL A 302 -0.58 -20.65 19.85
N THR A 303 -0.21 -20.01 20.95
CA THR A 303 -0.74 -18.72 21.38
C THR A 303 0.25 -17.60 21.09
N GLU A 304 -0.22 -16.51 20.50
CA GLU A 304 0.52 -15.24 20.35
C GLU A 304 -0.39 -14.09 20.80
N GLY A 305 -0.05 -13.47 21.94
CA GLY A 305 -0.88 -12.42 22.54
C GLY A 305 -2.29 -12.93 22.88
N ASP A 306 -3.31 -12.22 22.41
CA ASP A 306 -4.72 -12.48 22.72
C ASP A 306 -5.34 -13.60 21.87
N PHE A 307 -4.56 -14.21 20.97
CA PHE A 307 -5.05 -15.14 19.96
C PHE A 307 -4.27 -16.44 19.94
N THR A 308 -4.95 -17.51 19.55
CA THR A 308 -4.41 -18.86 19.47
C THR A 308 -4.83 -19.53 18.17
N THR A 309 -3.91 -20.25 17.53
CA THR A 309 -4.22 -20.98 16.29
C THR A 309 -5.23 -22.09 16.52
N LEU A 310 -6.06 -22.35 15.51
CA LEU A 310 -6.66 -23.67 15.32
C LEU A 310 -5.56 -24.62 14.84
N CYS A 311 -5.23 -25.63 15.64
CA CYS A 311 -4.13 -26.54 15.34
C CYS A 311 -4.47 -27.42 14.13
N THR A 312 -3.81 -27.19 12.99
CA THR A 312 -4.02 -27.96 11.75
C THR A 312 -3.50 -29.40 11.83
N SER A 313 -2.85 -29.80 12.93
CA SER A 313 -2.56 -31.21 13.22
C SER A 313 -3.77 -31.97 13.79
N VAL A 314 -4.84 -31.26 14.20
CA VAL A 314 -6.13 -31.83 14.60
C VAL A 314 -6.97 -32.14 13.35
N ALA A 315 -7.58 -33.33 13.31
CA ALA A 315 -8.28 -33.81 12.11
C ALA A 315 -9.53 -32.97 11.80
N GLU A 316 -10.27 -32.58 12.83
CA GLU A 316 -11.47 -31.77 12.77
C GLU A 316 -11.20 -30.39 12.17
N VAL A 317 -10.05 -29.79 12.51
CA VAL A 317 -9.59 -28.52 11.91
C VAL A 317 -9.33 -28.69 10.41
N ARG A 318 -8.63 -29.76 9.99
CA ARG A 318 -8.41 -30.03 8.56
C ARG A 318 -9.72 -30.33 7.83
N SER A 319 -10.63 -31.10 8.44
CA SER A 319 -11.94 -31.38 7.86
C SER A 319 -12.75 -30.10 7.64
N TYR A 320 -12.69 -29.13 8.55
CA TYR A 320 -13.28 -27.80 8.32
C TYR A 320 -12.71 -27.11 7.08
N LEU A 321 -11.37 -27.08 6.91
CA LEU A 321 -10.73 -26.48 5.74
C LEU A 321 -11.17 -27.15 4.42
N VAL A 322 -11.15 -28.49 4.40
CA VAL A 322 -11.62 -29.30 3.25
C VAL A 322 -13.07 -28.94 2.92
N ASN A 323 -13.95 -28.97 3.92
CA ASN A 323 -15.38 -28.74 3.73
C ASN A 323 -15.68 -27.31 3.28
N ALA A 324 -15.00 -26.32 3.84
CA ALA A 324 -15.16 -24.91 3.48
C ALA A 324 -14.75 -24.66 2.02
N VAL A 325 -13.57 -25.12 1.61
CA VAL A 325 -13.10 -24.97 0.22
C VAL A 325 -14.00 -25.75 -0.75
N ALA A 326 -14.48 -26.94 -0.35
CA ALA A 326 -15.40 -27.72 -1.16
C ALA A 326 -16.76 -27.02 -1.34
N ALA A 327 -17.29 -26.40 -0.28
CA ALA A 327 -18.53 -25.64 -0.32
C ALA A 327 -18.41 -24.43 -1.24
N ILE A 328 -17.33 -23.65 -1.14
CA ILE A 328 -17.06 -22.51 -2.02
C ILE A 328 -16.94 -22.97 -3.48
N SER A 329 -16.14 -24.01 -3.72
CA SER A 329 -15.87 -24.52 -5.08
C SER A 329 -17.15 -25.04 -5.76
N ARG A 330 -18.05 -25.71 -5.03
CA ARG A 330 -19.37 -26.10 -5.53
C ARG A 330 -20.27 -24.91 -5.79
N ALA A 331 -20.28 -23.93 -4.88
CA ALA A 331 -21.17 -22.77 -4.98
C ALA A 331 -20.75 -21.79 -6.09
N VAL A 332 -19.46 -21.75 -6.44
CA VAL A 332 -18.87 -20.84 -7.42
C VAL A 332 -17.93 -21.61 -8.37
N PRO A 333 -18.48 -22.44 -9.26
CA PRO A 333 -17.68 -23.35 -10.11
C PRO A 333 -16.78 -22.62 -11.11
N ASP A 334 -17.10 -21.37 -11.46
CA ASP A 334 -16.32 -20.52 -12.37
C ASP A 334 -15.19 -19.74 -11.67
N LEU A 335 -15.02 -19.89 -10.35
CA LEU A 335 -13.92 -19.28 -9.61
C LEU A 335 -12.58 -19.71 -10.22
N GLY A 336 -11.64 -18.78 -10.35
CA GLY A 336 -10.31 -19.05 -10.92
C GLY A 336 -9.47 -19.97 -10.04
N GLY A 337 -9.53 -19.75 -8.73
CA GLY A 337 -8.69 -20.50 -7.81
C GLY A 337 -8.59 -19.90 -6.43
N PHE A 338 -7.64 -20.45 -5.69
CA PHE A 338 -7.20 -20.00 -4.39
C PHE A 338 -5.68 -19.83 -4.43
N PHE A 339 -5.16 -18.91 -3.64
CA PHE A 339 -3.74 -18.89 -3.34
C PHE A 339 -3.51 -18.62 -1.85
N THR A 340 -2.40 -19.10 -1.32
CA THR A 340 -2.18 -19.19 0.12
C THR A 340 -0.88 -18.55 0.55
N ILE A 341 -0.89 -17.96 1.74
CA ILE A 341 0.31 -17.76 2.56
C ILE A 341 0.10 -18.59 3.81
N THR A 342 1.10 -19.36 4.20
CA THR A 342 0.99 -20.30 5.33
C THR A 342 2.06 -20.09 6.39
N ALA A 343 3.13 -19.33 6.10
CA ALA A 343 4.23 -19.05 7.05
C ALA A 343 4.48 -17.54 7.27
N SER A 344 3.41 -16.73 7.26
CA SER A 344 3.45 -15.31 7.60
C SER A 344 2.04 -14.71 7.72
N GLU A 345 2.00 -13.38 7.93
CA GLU A 345 0.84 -12.50 8.04
C GLU A 345 -0.09 -12.85 9.21
N ASN A 346 -1.01 -13.80 9.00
CA ASN A 346 -1.87 -14.30 10.06
C ASN A 346 -1.26 -15.48 10.79
N LEU A 347 -1.64 -15.56 12.07
CA LEU A 347 -1.48 -16.74 12.87
C LEU A 347 -2.46 -17.82 12.37
N THR A 348 -2.03 -18.66 11.41
CA THR A 348 -2.93 -19.60 10.71
C THR A 348 -2.74 -21.06 11.08
N ASN A 349 -1.55 -21.42 11.52
CA ASN A 349 -1.19 -22.76 11.94
C ASN A 349 -0.01 -22.65 12.91
N CYS A 350 0.31 -23.74 13.62
CA CYS A 350 1.31 -23.68 14.68
C CYS A 350 2.70 -23.22 14.22
N TRP A 351 3.06 -23.40 12.95
CA TRP A 351 4.34 -22.99 12.39
C TRP A 351 4.27 -21.69 11.58
N SER A 352 3.11 -20.99 11.54
CA SER A 352 2.96 -19.80 10.69
C SER A 352 3.92 -18.67 11.07
N HIS A 353 4.20 -18.52 12.37
CA HIS A 353 5.25 -17.64 12.92
C HIS A 353 6.32 -18.43 13.68
N PHE A 354 6.59 -19.65 13.23
CA PHE A 354 7.67 -20.51 13.74
C PHE A 354 7.54 -20.96 15.20
N GLY A 355 6.36 -20.79 15.82
CA GLY A 355 6.08 -21.13 17.21
C GLY A 355 5.71 -22.60 17.48
N GLY A 356 5.84 -23.49 16.49
CA GLY A 356 5.19 -24.81 16.54
C GLY A 356 5.67 -25.72 17.67
N ALA A 357 6.89 -25.48 18.19
CA ALA A 357 7.43 -26.15 19.36
C ALA A 357 6.59 -25.95 20.64
N ALA A 358 5.79 -24.89 20.73
CA ALA A 358 4.90 -24.62 21.87
C ALA A 358 3.59 -25.42 21.82
N CYS A 359 3.27 -26.08 20.70
CA CYS A 359 2.09 -26.92 20.56
C CYS A 359 2.45 -28.38 20.83
N PRO A 360 1.79 -29.10 21.77
CA PRO A 360 2.15 -30.47 22.14
C PRO A 360 2.04 -31.48 20.99
N ARG A 361 1.27 -31.15 19.95
CA ARG A 361 1.14 -31.93 18.71
C ARG A 361 2.20 -31.56 17.70
N CYS A 362 2.32 -30.27 17.37
CA CYS A 362 3.22 -29.80 16.31
C CYS A 362 4.69 -29.79 16.71
N SER A 363 5.02 -29.85 18.01
CA SER A 363 6.39 -30.03 18.48
C SER A 363 7.00 -31.38 18.06
N GLN A 364 6.15 -32.36 17.74
CA GLN A 364 6.55 -33.69 17.27
C GLN A 364 6.53 -33.81 15.74
N ARG A 365 6.28 -32.72 15.02
CA ARG A 365 6.11 -32.71 13.56
C ARG A 365 7.03 -31.69 12.90
N PRO A 366 7.66 -32.03 11.75
CA PRO A 366 8.36 -31.05 10.94
C PRO A 366 7.44 -29.89 10.54
N ALA A 367 8.01 -28.67 10.49
CA ALA A 367 7.28 -27.48 10.06
C ALA A 367 6.74 -27.63 8.61
N ALA A 368 7.54 -28.23 7.72
CA ALA A 368 7.18 -28.52 6.34
C ALA A 368 5.89 -29.33 6.22
N ASP A 369 5.71 -30.35 7.06
CA ASP A 369 4.51 -31.20 7.04
C ASP A 369 3.26 -30.41 7.45
N VAL A 370 3.35 -29.61 8.51
CA VAL A 370 2.21 -28.83 9.01
C VAL A 370 1.78 -27.76 8.00
N ILE A 371 2.72 -27.11 7.33
CA ILE A 371 2.43 -26.15 6.25
C ILE A 371 1.84 -26.85 5.02
N THR A 372 2.38 -28.01 4.67
CA THR A 372 1.89 -28.80 3.55
C THR A 372 0.48 -29.30 3.80
N ASP A 373 0.15 -29.72 5.02
CA ASP A 373 -1.18 -30.20 5.40
C ASP A 373 -2.28 -29.17 5.14
N VAL A 374 -1.99 -27.88 5.36
CA VAL A 374 -2.93 -26.80 5.06
C VAL A 374 -3.23 -26.75 3.56
N ASN A 375 -2.18 -26.74 2.73
CA ASN A 375 -2.34 -26.74 1.27
C ASN A 375 -3.00 -28.03 0.76
N ARG A 376 -2.70 -29.18 1.39
CA ARG A 376 -3.33 -30.46 1.09
C ARG A 376 -4.83 -30.43 1.40
N ALA A 377 -5.24 -29.91 2.56
CA ALA A 377 -6.64 -29.79 2.91
C ALA A 377 -7.42 -28.91 1.92
N PHE A 378 -6.83 -27.81 1.44
CA PHE A 378 -7.45 -27.00 0.39
C PHE A 378 -7.54 -27.72 -0.95
N ALA A 379 -6.48 -28.44 -1.37
CA ALA A 379 -6.49 -29.23 -2.60
C ALA A 379 -7.56 -30.34 -2.55
N GLU A 380 -7.65 -31.04 -1.43
CA GLU A 380 -8.69 -32.04 -1.14
C GLU A 380 -10.09 -31.43 -1.20
N GLY A 381 -10.29 -30.22 -0.66
CA GLY A 381 -11.55 -29.49 -0.75
C GLY A 381 -11.96 -29.21 -2.20
N VAL A 382 -11.04 -28.75 -3.04
CA VAL A 382 -11.30 -28.55 -4.49
C VAL A 382 -11.67 -29.89 -5.14
N ARG A 383 -10.93 -30.96 -4.86
CA ARG A 383 -11.17 -32.30 -5.42
C ARG A 383 -12.52 -32.88 -4.98
N ALA A 384 -12.88 -32.74 -3.71
CA ALA A 384 -14.15 -33.18 -3.15
C ALA A 384 -15.36 -32.43 -3.75
N ALA A 385 -15.14 -31.24 -4.30
CA ALA A 385 -16.13 -30.51 -5.07
C ALA A 385 -16.19 -30.91 -6.56
N ASN A 386 -15.32 -31.81 -7.02
CA ASN A 386 -15.01 -32.02 -8.44
C ASN A 386 -14.68 -30.69 -9.15
N GLY A 387 -13.97 -29.83 -8.43
CA GLY A 387 -13.63 -28.48 -8.84
C GLY A 387 -12.48 -28.44 -9.83
N LYS A 388 -12.37 -27.32 -10.56
CA LYS A 388 -11.25 -27.02 -11.49
C LYS A 388 -10.47 -25.78 -11.05
N GLN A 389 -10.76 -25.29 -9.85
CA GLN A 389 -10.11 -24.15 -9.24
C GLN A 389 -8.61 -24.46 -9.07
N MET A 390 -7.75 -23.55 -9.53
CA MET A 390 -6.31 -23.67 -9.34
C MET A 390 -5.97 -23.39 -7.87
N LEU A 391 -5.07 -24.17 -7.26
CA LEU A 391 -4.50 -23.86 -5.96
C LEU A 391 -3.04 -23.45 -6.13
N ILE A 392 -2.69 -22.26 -5.64
CA ILE A 392 -1.34 -21.70 -5.71
C ILE A 392 -0.78 -21.58 -4.30
N ALA A 393 0.20 -22.41 -3.95
CA ALA A 393 0.96 -22.27 -2.71
C ALA A 393 2.00 -21.16 -2.92
N TRP A 394 1.86 -20.05 -2.18
CA TRP A 394 2.90 -19.03 -2.17
C TRP A 394 3.87 -19.32 -1.03
N ASP A 395 5.13 -19.50 -1.37
CA ASP A 395 6.22 -19.77 -0.42
C ASP A 395 6.65 -18.53 0.40
N TRP A 396 5.80 -17.51 0.46
CA TRP A 396 6.02 -16.30 1.22
C TRP A 396 6.18 -16.63 2.71
N GLY A 397 7.28 -16.14 3.28
CA GLY A 397 7.66 -16.41 4.67
C GLY A 397 8.19 -17.81 4.94
N TRP A 398 8.25 -18.71 3.95
CA TRP A 398 8.84 -20.05 4.15
C TRP A 398 10.35 -19.91 4.33
N PRO A 399 10.90 -20.30 5.48
CA PRO A 399 12.33 -20.34 5.72
C PRO A 399 13.01 -21.38 4.83
N ASP A 400 14.22 -21.07 4.39
CA ASP A 400 14.97 -21.89 3.43
C ASP A 400 15.30 -23.28 4.00
N GLU A 401 15.43 -23.41 5.33
CA GLU A 401 15.80 -24.66 6.01
C GLU A 401 14.76 -25.78 5.80
N TRP A 402 13.52 -25.44 5.46
CA TRP A 402 12.44 -26.42 5.29
C TRP A 402 11.54 -26.13 4.08
N ALA A 403 11.89 -25.15 3.24
CA ALA A 403 11.16 -24.84 2.02
C ALA A 403 11.21 -25.99 1.01
N GLU A 404 12.36 -26.65 0.82
CA GLU A 404 12.49 -27.79 -0.11
C GLU A 404 11.58 -28.96 0.29
N ASP A 405 11.61 -29.35 1.57
CA ASP A 405 10.72 -30.38 2.11
C ASP A 405 9.24 -30.02 1.95
N ALA A 406 8.87 -28.76 2.19
CA ALA A 406 7.51 -28.29 1.99
C ALA A 406 7.09 -28.37 0.51
N ILE A 407 7.97 -27.99 -0.43
CA ILE A 407 7.71 -28.11 -1.87
C ILE A 407 7.54 -29.59 -2.27
N HIS A 408 8.36 -30.50 -1.72
CA HIS A 408 8.20 -31.93 -1.94
C HIS A 408 6.90 -32.49 -1.36
N GLY A 409 6.40 -31.90 -0.27
CA GLY A 409 5.13 -32.28 0.34
C GLY A 409 3.89 -31.88 -0.47
N LEU A 410 3.99 -30.82 -1.29
CA LEU A 410 2.84 -30.22 -1.98
C LEU A 410 2.09 -31.23 -2.88
N PRO A 411 0.73 -31.20 -2.90
CA PRO A 411 -0.07 -31.96 -3.85
C PRO A 411 0.30 -31.68 -5.31
N GLN A 412 0.19 -32.68 -6.19
CA GLN A 412 0.60 -32.59 -7.60
C GLN A 412 -0.18 -31.53 -8.38
N GLU A 413 -1.44 -31.31 -8.01
CA GLU A 413 -2.33 -30.33 -8.64
C GLU A 413 -2.04 -28.88 -8.21
N CYS A 414 -1.21 -28.67 -7.19
CA CYS A 414 -0.84 -27.33 -6.75
C CYS A 414 0.17 -26.69 -7.71
N ALA A 415 0.14 -25.37 -7.76
CA ALA A 415 1.24 -24.59 -8.30
C ALA A 415 2.06 -23.97 -7.18
N LEU A 416 3.37 -23.81 -7.38
CA LEU A 416 4.24 -23.05 -6.50
C LEU A 416 4.41 -21.63 -7.03
N MET A 417 4.24 -20.63 -6.17
CA MET A 417 4.56 -19.24 -6.46
C MET A 417 5.68 -18.75 -5.56
N SER A 418 6.65 -18.03 -6.13
CA SER A 418 7.73 -17.35 -5.39
C SER A 418 7.88 -15.90 -5.85
N VAL A 419 8.27 -15.02 -4.92
CA VAL A 419 8.69 -13.64 -5.25
C VAL A 419 9.92 -13.73 -6.14
N SER A 420 9.88 -13.05 -7.28
CA SER A 420 10.91 -13.19 -8.31
C SER A 420 12.25 -12.67 -7.83
N GLU A 421 12.25 -11.51 -7.19
CA GLU A 421 13.42 -10.70 -6.86
C GLU A 421 14.15 -11.19 -5.60
N TRP A 422 13.57 -12.15 -4.87
CA TRP A 422 14.05 -12.54 -3.55
C TRP A 422 15.49 -13.08 -3.59
N ASP A 423 16.30 -12.60 -2.65
CA ASP A 423 17.73 -12.84 -2.46
C ASP A 423 18.62 -12.34 -3.61
N LEU A 424 18.09 -11.51 -4.52
CA LEU A 424 18.89 -10.89 -5.55
C LEU A 424 19.97 -10.00 -4.90
N PRO A 425 21.26 -10.31 -5.07
CA PRO A 425 22.33 -9.46 -4.53
C PRO A 425 22.40 -8.16 -5.33
N ILE A 426 22.56 -7.05 -4.63
CA ILE A 426 22.68 -5.72 -5.22
C ILE A 426 23.83 -4.95 -4.56
N ASN A 427 24.36 -3.97 -5.28
CA ASN A 427 25.32 -3.00 -4.74
C ASN A 427 24.86 -1.59 -5.15
N ARG A 428 24.67 -0.72 -4.15
CA ARG A 428 24.18 0.66 -4.36
C ARG A 428 25.04 1.62 -3.55
N GLY A 429 25.67 2.58 -4.22
CA GLY A 429 26.58 3.52 -3.57
C GLY A 429 27.74 2.85 -2.82
N GLY A 430 28.19 1.66 -3.26
CA GLY A 430 29.26 0.89 -2.63
C GLY A 430 28.80 -0.03 -1.49
N ILE A 431 27.51 -0.06 -1.15
CA ILE A 431 26.96 -0.90 -0.08
C ILE A 431 26.31 -2.13 -0.70
N ALA A 432 26.78 -3.32 -0.32
CA ALA A 432 26.21 -4.59 -0.70
C ALA A 432 25.00 -4.94 0.18
N THR A 433 23.87 -5.28 -0.45
CA THR A 433 22.65 -5.76 0.21
C THR A 433 22.00 -6.85 -0.64
N SER A 434 20.90 -7.43 -0.16
CA SER A 434 20.05 -8.32 -0.95
C SER A 434 18.60 -7.86 -0.92
N VAL A 435 17.85 -8.25 -1.94
CA VAL A 435 16.42 -7.97 -2.05
C VAL A 435 15.64 -8.95 -1.17
N GLY A 436 14.88 -8.45 -0.20
CA GLY A 436 14.09 -9.25 0.76
C GLY A 436 12.57 -9.07 0.64
N GLU A 437 12.12 -8.42 -0.44
CA GLU A 437 10.73 -8.05 -0.73
C GLU A 437 10.62 -7.85 -2.26
N TYR A 438 9.44 -7.65 -2.85
CA TYR A 438 9.33 -7.30 -4.28
C TYR A 438 9.99 -5.93 -4.60
N SER A 439 10.59 -5.80 -5.80
CA SER A 439 11.35 -4.61 -6.20
C SER A 439 11.20 -4.32 -7.70
N LEU A 440 11.06 -3.04 -8.03
CA LEU A 440 11.12 -2.51 -9.40
C LEU A 440 12.50 -1.94 -9.73
N SER A 441 13.28 -1.47 -8.74
CA SER A 441 14.66 -0.97 -8.98
C SER A 441 15.69 -2.08 -9.16
N ALA A 442 15.38 -3.29 -8.69
CA ALA A 442 16.23 -4.46 -8.77
C ALA A 442 15.50 -5.58 -9.51
N VAL A 443 15.90 -5.81 -10.76
CA VAL A 443 15.21 -6.72 -11.68
C VAL A 443 15.64 -8.17 -11.44
N GLY A 444 14.69 -9.01 -11.03
CA GLY A 444 14.90 -10.44 -10.78
C GLY A 444 15.04 -11.30 -12.06
N PRO A 445 15.04 -12.64 -11.93
CA PRO A 445 14.86 -13.36 -10.68
C PRO A 445 16.15 -13.60 -9.88
N GLY A 446 16.01 -13.52 -8.55
CA GLY A 446 17.04 -13.85 -7.57
C GLY A 446 17.22 -15.36 -7.34
N PRO A 447 18.28 -15.76 -6.62
CA PRO A 447 18.69 -17.15 -6.46
C PRO A 447 17.64 -18.01 -5.71
N ARG A 448 16.96 -17.45 -4.70
CA ARG A 448 15.94 -18.19 -3.94
C ARG A 448 14.79 -18.65 -4.84
N ALA A 449 14.22 -17.72 -5.61
CA ALA A 449 13.11 -18.02 -6.51
C ALA A 449 13.49 -19.09 -7.56
N ARG A 450 14.69 -18.97 -8.14
CA ARG A 450 15.20 -19.95 -9.11
C ARG A 450 15.29 -21.35 -8.52
N ARG A 451 15.89 -21.48 -7.33
CA ARG A 451 16.03 -22.74 -6.61
C ARG A 451 14.66 -23.38 -6.34
N HIS A 452 13.71 -22.61 -5.83
CA HIS A 452 12.38 -23.14 -5.48
C HIS A 452 11.58 -23.55 -6.73
N TRP A 453 11.63 -22.77 -7.81
CA TRP A 453 11.02 -23.17 -9.08
C TRP A 453 11.68 -24.39 -9.71
N GLU A 454 12.97 -24.61 -9.52
CA GLU A 454 13.66 -25.83 -9.98
C GLU A 454 13.19 -27.07 -9.20
N ILE A 455 13.13 -26.99 -7.87
CA ILE A 455 12.58 -28.05 -7.01
C ILE A 455 11.14 -28.38 -7.43
N ALA A 456 10.29 -27.37 -7.59
CA ALA A 456 8.90 -27.53 -8.02
C ALA A 456 8.78 -28.17 -9.41
N ARG A 457 9.62 -27.75 -10.38
CA ARG A 457 9.63 -28.34 -11.72
C ARG A 457 10.09 -29.78 -11.73
N ARG A 458 11.07 -30.17 -10.91
CA ARG A 458 11.48 -31.58 -10.75
C ARG A 458 10.35 -32.46 -10.22
N ARG A 459 9.42 -31.87 -9.46
CA ARG A 459 8.17 -32.49 -9.01
C ARG A 459 7.02 -32.43 -10.03
N GLY A 460 7.22 -31.76 -11.17
CA GLY A 460 6.17 -31.55 -12.17
C GLY A 460 5.08 -30.55 -11.74
N LEU A 461 5.35 -29.71 -10.73
CA LEU A 461 4.43 -28.65 -10.32
C LEU A 461 4.52 -27.47 -11.31
N ARG A 462 3.39 -26.78 -11.48
CA ARG A 462 3.37 -25.49 -12.17
C ARG A 462 4.09 -24.43 -11.33
N THR A 463 4.79 -23.51 -11.99
CA THR A 463 5.55 -22.45 -11.31
C THR A 463 5.05 -21.07 -11.71
N LEU A 464 4.86 -20.20 -10.73
CA LEU A 464 4.45 -18.81 -10.93
C LEU A 464 5.48 -17.87 -10.30
N ALA A 465 5.66 -16.71 -10.95
CA ALA A 465 6.39 -15.60 -10.34
C ALA A 465 5.43 -14.59 -9.73
N LYS A 466 5.70 -14.20 -8.50
CA LYS A 466 5.19 -12.97 -7.93
C LYS A 466 6.13 -11.82 -8.28
N ILE A 467 5.59 -10.78 -8.92
CA ILE A 467 6.25 -9.48 -9.17
C ILE A 467 5.32 -8.34 -8.75
N GLN A 468 5.85 -7.13 -8.57
CA GLN A 468 5.03 -5.92 -8.44
C GLN A 468 5.24 -5.03 -9.66
N ALA A 469 4.46 -5.26 -10.71
CA ALA A 469 4.65 -4.59 -12.00
C ALA A 469 4.24 -3.12 -11.94
N ALA A 470 3.20 -2.75 -11.19
CA ALA A 470 2.74 -1.37 -11.14
C ALA A 470 3.54 -0.51 -10.15
N ALA A 471 3.54 -0.90 -8.87
CA ALA A 471 4.18 -0.15 -7.80
C ALA A 471 4.66 -1.08 -6.66
N THR A 472 5.70 -0.65 -5.96
CA THR A 472 6.27 -1.34 -4.78
C THR A 472 6.33 -0.36 -3.61
N TRP A 473 6.83 -0.83 -2.46
CA TRP A 473 7.14 0.06 -1.33
C TRP A 473 8.33 1.01 -1.60
N GLU A 474 8.99 0.91 -2.75
CA GLU A 474 9.96 1.92 -3.19
C GLU A 474 9.26 3.22 -3.60
N MET A 475 8.02 3.13 -4.12
CA MET A 475 7.11 4.24 -4.43
C MET A 475 5.69 3.73 -4.72
N SER A 476 4.78 3.88 -3.76
CA SER A 476 3.37 3.48 -3.83
C SER A 476 2.40 4.67 -3.85
N ALA A 477 2.90 5.88 -3.60
CA ALA A 477 2.10 7.10 -3.65
C ALA A 477 1.69 7.50 -5.09
N MET A 478 2.17 6.78 -6.10
CA MET A 478 1.84 6.99 -7.51
C MET A 478 1.00 5.83 -8.03
N PRO A 479 0.15 6.04 -9.07
CA PRO A 479 -0.63 4.94 -9.66
C PRO A 479 0.25 3.80 -10.20
N TYR A 480 1.47 4.12 -10.63
CA TYR A 480 2.54 3.19 -10.98
C TYR A 480 3.87 3.95 -10.95
N VAL A 481 4.98 3.22 -10.89
CA VAL A 481 6.32 3.77 -11.05
C VAL A 481 6.72 3.67 -12.53
N PRO A 482 6.96 4.77 -13.26
CA PRO A 482 7.26 4.78 -14.70
C PRO A 482 8.66 4.23 -15.08
N ALA A 483 9.14 3.21 -14.36
CA ALA A 483 10.33 2.42 -14.69
C ALA A 483 9.99 1.30 -15.69
N VAL A 484 9.40 1.68 -16.83
CA VAL A 484 8.82 0.74 -17.80
C VAL A 484 9.88 -0.18 -18.41
N ARG A 485 11.10 0.32 -18.64
CA ARG A 485 12.21 -0.49 -19.15
C ARG A 485 12.66 -1.55 -18.16
N LEU A 486 12.79 -1.23 -16.86
CA LEU A 486 13.08 -2.26 -15.84
C LEU A 486 11.97 -3.32 -15.77
N THR A 487 10.71 -2.89 -15.84
CA THR A 487 9.56 -3.81 -15.87
C THR A 487 9.61 -4.74 -17.08
N ALA A 488 9.90 -4.19 -18.28
CA ALA A 488 10.04 -4.96 -19.51
C ALA A 488 11.20 -5.96 -19.42
N GLN A 489 12.34 -5.54 -18.88
CA GLN A 489 13.49 -6.41 -18.65
C GLN A 489 13.15 -7.55 -17.69
N HIS A 490 12.39 -7.25 -16.63
CA HIS A 490 11.96 -8.26 -15.67
C HIS A 490 11.03 -9.29 -16.30
N ALA A 491 10.04 -8.83 -17.06
CA ALA A 491 9.17 -9.71 -17.82
C ALA A 491 9.95 -10.60 -18.80
N ALA A 492 10.97 -10.05 -19.46
CA ALA A 492 11.81 -10.79 -20.40
C ALA A 492 12.65 -11.86 -19.69
N ASN A 493 13.21 -11.54 -18.52
CA ASN A 493 13.94 -12.47 -17.67
C ASN A 493 13.07 -13.62 -17.17
N LEU A 494 11.78 -13.37 -16.91
CA LEU A 494 10.84 -14.40 -16.46
C LEU A 494 10.34 -15.27 -17.61
N ARG A 495 10.09 -14.68 -18.78
CA ARG A 495 9.67 -15.42 -19.97
C ARG A 495 10.69 -16.48 -20.38
N SER A 496 11.99 -16.21 -20.23
CA SER A 496 13.05 -17.17 -20.57
C SER A 496 13.09 -18.39 -19.64
N LEU A 497 12.36 -18.38 -18.53
CA LEU A 497 12.27 -19.50 -17.57
C LEU A 497 11.04 -20.39 -17.76
N ASP A 498 10.20 -20.11 -18.76
CA ASP A 498 8.97 -20.86 -19.08
C ASP A 498 8.04 -21.03 -17.87
N LEU A 499 7.83 -19.94 -17.13
CA LEU A 499 6.91 -19.92 -15.99
C LEU A 499 5.45 -20.02 -16.46
N SER A 500 4.62 -20.69 -15.67
CA SER A 500 3.20 -20.90 -15.97
C SER A 500 2.32 -19.66 -15.80
N GLY A 501 2.74 -18.67 -15.00
CA GLY A 501 1.90 -17.51 -14.68
C GLY A 501 2.60 -16.48 -13.81
N LEU A 502 1.94 -15.33 -13.65
CA LEU A 502 2.43 -14.16 -12.93
C LEU A 502 1.37 -13.65 -11.96
N MET A 503 1.77 -13.36 -10.74
CA MET A 503 1.04 -12.43 -9.88
C MET A 503 1.65 -11.04 -10.08
N LEU A 504 0.91 -10.13 -10.71
CA LEU A 504 1.39 -8.83 -11.18
C LEU A 504 1.33 -7.73 -10.12
N GLY A 505 0.55 -7.93 -9.06
CA GLY A 505 0.33 -6.93 -8.02
C GLY A 505 -0.12 -7.54 -6.70
N TRP A 506 0.34 -6.95 -5.61
CA TRP A 506 -0.13 -7.21 -4.23
C TRP A 506 -1.07 -6.07 -3.82
N THR A 507 -1.24 -5.86 -2.52
CA THR A 507 -2.19 -4.93 -1.93
C THR A 507 -1.96 -3.47 -2.33
N LEU A 508 -0.76 -3.12 -2.82
CA LEU A 508 -0.43 -1.82 -3.42
C LEU A 508 -1.21 -1.46 -4.70
N GLY A 509 -2.07 -2.35 -5.17
CA GLY A 509 -3.03 -2.09 -6.25
C GLY A 509 -2.49 -2.34 -7.65
N GLY A 510 -3.41 -2.54 -8.60
CA GLY A 510 -3.09 -2.87 -10.00
C GLY A 510 -3.60 -1.84 -11.00
N TYR A 511 -3.01 -0.64 -11.06
CA TYR A 511 -3.44 0.37 -12.03
C TYR A 511 -3.18 -0.08 -13.49
N PRO A 512 -4.13 0.10 -14.44
CA PRO A 512 -3.93 -0.10 -15.89
C PRO A 512 -2.87 0.83 -16.50
N SER A 513 -1.60 0.47 -16.32
CA SER A 513 -0.40 1.26 -16.55
C SER A 513 0.39 0.79 -17.78
N PRO A 514 1.31 1.62 -18.32
CA PRO A 514 2.30 1.17 -19.31
C PRO A 514 3.15 -0.02 -18.81
N ASN A 515 3.34 -0.18 -17.49
CA ASN A 515 4.03 -1.33 -16.93
C ASN A 515 3.28 -2.64 -17.18
N LEU A 516 1.95 -2.66 -17.01
CA LEU A 516 1.16 -3.86 -17.32
C LEU A 516 1.13 -4.14 -18.83
N ASP A 517 1.01 -3.08 -19.64
CA ASP A 517 1.05 -3.23 -21.10
C ASP A 517 2.40 -3.78 -21.57
N VAL A 518 3.53 -3.35 -21.01
CA VAL A 518 4.84 -3.86 -21.44
C VAL A 518 5.04 -5.32 -21.02
N VAL A 519 4.53 -5.71 -19.85
CA VAL A 519 4.49 -7.13 -19.46
C VAL A 519 3.67 -7.94 -20.45
N ARG A 520 2.52 -7.42 -20.90
CA ARG A 520 1.67 -8.05 -21.92
C ARG A 520 2.41 -8.22 -23.25
N GLU A 521 3.06 -7.18 -23.76
CA GLU A 521 3.82 -7.23 -25.02
C GLU A 521 5.01 -8.20 -24.96
N VAL A 522 5.75 -8.20 -23.85
CA VAL A 522 6.82 -9.17 -23.65
C VAL A 522 6.24 -10.58 -23.53
N ALA A 523 5.11 -10.76 -22.84
CA ALA A 523 4.45 -12.06 -22.73
C ALA A 523 3.97 -12.63 -24.07
N SER A 524 3.70 -11.78 -25.07
CA SER A 524 3.34 -12.19 -26.43
C SER A 524 4.55 -12.46 -27.35
N GLY A 525 5.78 -12.39 -26.82
CA GLY A 525 7.00 -12.78 -27.53
C GLY A 525 7.92 -11.63 -27.96
N LYS A 526 7.52 -10.36 -27.77
CA LYS A 526 8.33 -9.20 -28.22
C LYS A 526 9.62 -9.04 -27.43
N GLY A 527 10.65 -8.49 -28.07
CA GLY A 527 11.86 -8.03 -27.38
C GLY A 527 11.57 -6.85 -26.44
N VAL A 528 12.51 -6.51 -25.55
CA VAL A 528 12.35 -5.38 -24.61
C VAL A 528 12.10 -4.06 -25.36
N ASP A 529 12.96 -3.70 -26.31
CA ASP A 529 12.82 -2.42 -27.04
C ASP A 529 11.60 -2.39 -27.94
N GLU A 530 11.28 -3.50 -28.59
CA GLU A 530 10.08 -3.65 -29.42
C GLU A 530 8.80 -3.49 -28.58
N ALA A 531 8.77 -4.09 -27.38
CA ALA A 531 7.65 -3.94 -26.45
C ALA A 531 7.50 -2.50 -25.97
N LEU A 532 8.60 -1.83 -25.61
CA LEU A 532 8.58 -0.41 -25.21
C LEU A 532 8.02 0.49 -26.32
N GLU A 533 8.52 0.34 -27.55
CA GLU A 533 8.04 1.11 -28.71
C GLU A 533 6.55 0.83 -29.00
N ALA A 534 6.12 -0.44 -28.93
CA ALA A 534 4.72 -0.81 -29.15
C ALA A 534 3.78 -0.16 -28.13
N VAL A 535 4.15 -0.20 -26.83
CA VAL A 535 3.36 0.44 -25.77
C VAL A 535 3.37 1.96 -25.93
N ALA A 536 4.54 2.55 -26.22
CA ALA A 536 4.66 3.99 -26.38
C ALA A 536 3.79 4.51 -27.54
N ARG A 537 3.83 3.85 -28.70
CA ARG A 537 2.97 4.18 -29.84
C ARG A 537 1.48 4.03 -29.52
N ALA A 538 1.10 2.94 -28.85
CA ALA A 538 -0.30 2.66 -28.55
C ALA A 538 -0.91 3.66 -27.56
N ARG A 539 -0.15 4.09 -26.55
CA ARG A 539 -0.65 4.98 -25.49
C ARG A 539 -0.47 6.47 -25.78
N TYR A 540 0.58 6.83 -26.51
CA TYR A 540 1.02 8.22 -26.67
C TYR A 540 1.14 8.67 -28.12
N GLY A 541 0.79 7.81 -29.08
CA GLY A 541 0.83 8.11 -30.50
C GLY A 541 2.24 8.01 -31.12
N PRO A 542 2.34 7.96 -32.45
CA PRO A 542 3.60 7.73 -33.15
C PRO A 542 4.62 8.87 -33.00
N VAL A 543 4.15 10.11 -32.82
CA VAL A 543 5.02 11.30 -32.68
C VAL A 543 5.77 11.29 -31.35
N ALA A 544 5.07 11.01 -30.25
CA ALA A 544 5.66 11.03 -28.91
C ALA A 544 6.33 9.70 -28.52
N ALA A 545 6.18 8.63 -29.31
CA ALA A 545 6.64 7.29 -28.94
C ALA A 545 8.15 7.24 -28.60
N ALA A 546 9.01 7.68 -29.50
CA ALA A 546 10.46 7.64 -29.28
C ALA A 546 10.92 8.50 -28.08
N PRO A 547 10.45 9.76 -27.92
CA PRO A 547 10.70 10.54 -26.71
C PRO A 547 10.22 9.87 -25.41
N VAL A 548 9.04 9.24 -25.43
CA VAL A 548 8.51 8.52 -24.26
C VAL A 548 9.40 7.33 -23.89
N VAL A 549 9.85 6.54 -24.88
CA VAL A 549 10.80 5.43 -24.64
C VAL A 549 12.13 5.96 -24.06
N ALA A 550 12.63 7.09 -24.57
CA ALA A 550 13.82 7.74 -24.02
C ALA A 550 13.62 8.18 -22.56
N ALA A 551 12.45 8.74 -22.24
CA ALA A 551 12.11 9.11 -20.86
C ALA A 551 12.04 7.90 -19.93
N TRP A 552 11.38 6.82 -20.34
CA TRP A 552 11.31 5.58 -19.55
C TRP A 552 12.69 4.96 -19.33
N SER A 553 13.61 5.11 -20.29
CA SER A 553 14.99 4.66 -20.16
C SER A 553 15.75 5.47 -19.11
N ALA A 554 15.69 6.81 -19.18
CA ALA A 554 16.31 7.70 -18.20
C ALA A 554 15.76 7.50 -16.77
N ILE A 555 14.44 7.31 -16.64
CA ILE A 555 13.79 6.99 -15.37
C ILE A 555 14.30 5.66 -14.83
N SER A 556 14.35 4.63 -15.68
CA SER A 556 14.78 3.28 -15.31
C SER A 556 16.25 3.25 -14.88
N GLU A 557 17.13 3.95 -15.58
CA GLU A 557 18.54 4.09 -15.22
C GLU A 557 18.72 4.79 -13.87
N GLY A 558 18.03 5.91 -13.65
CA GLY A 558 18.07 6.58 -12.35
C GLY A 558 17.46 5.75 -11.23
N PHE A 559 16.34 5.05 -11.49
CA PHE A 559 15.67 4.24 -10.48
C PHE A 559 16.49 3.01 -10.09
N ALA A 560 17.29 2.46 -11.00
CA ALA A 560 18.23 1.38 -10.69
C ALA A 560 19.27 1.77 -9.61
N GLU A 561 19.49 3.06 -9.36
CA GLU A 561 20.35 3.55 -8.27
C GLU A 561 19.67 3.54 -6.89
N PHE A 562 18.39 3.20 -6.79
CA PHE A 562 17.64 3.25 -5.53
C PHE A 562 18.35 2.44 -4.42
N PRO A 563 18.56 3.03 -3.22
CA PRO A 563 19.27 2.38 -2.12
C PRO A 563 18.37 1.35 -1.43
N TYR A 564 18.10 0.25 -2.13
CA TYR A 564 17.15 -0.76 -1.69
C TYR A 564 17.65 -1.51 -0.45
N HIS A 565 16.79 -1.54 0.56
CA HIS A 565 16.82 -2.46 1.70
C HIS A 565 15.40 -2.53 2.27
N VAL A 566 14.99 -3.68 2.82
CA VAL A 566 13.62 -3.83 3.37
C VAL A 566 13.29 -2.76 4.43
N GLY A 567 14.26 -2.44 5.29
CA GLY A 567 14.13 -1.35 6.26
C GLY A 567 13.95 0.03 5.62
N VAL A 568 14.59 0.30 4.47
CA VAL A 568 14.42 1.57 3.74
C VAL A 568 13.01 1.69 3.20
N VAL A 569 12.54 0.69 2.44
CA VAL A 569 11.22 0.74 1.80
C VAL A 569 10.07 0.76 2.82
N TYR A 570 10.29 0.21 4.01
CA TYR A 570 9.30 0.26 5.09
C TYR A 570 9.37 1.50 5.96
N THR A 571 10.52 2.14 6.18
CA THR A 571 10.59 3.20 7.22
C THR A 571 10.97 4.58 6.70
N ALA A 572 11.62 4.68 5.54
CA ALA A 572 11.86 5.98 4.93
C ALA A 572 10.52 6.61 4.48
N PRO A 573 10.37 7.94 4.54
CA PRO A 573 9.12 8.63 4.20
C PRO A 573 8.92 8.71 2.67
N LEU A 574 9.25 7.66 1.93
CA LEU A 574 9.13 7.56 0.47
C LEU A 574 7.70 7.84 0.00
N GLN A 575 6.72 7.40 0.78
CA GLN A 575 5.29 7.51 0.44
C GLN A 575 4.71 8.88 0.82
N ALA A 576 5.18 9.47 1.91
CA ALA A 576 4.78 10.81 2.32
C ALA A 576 5.50 11.90 1.49
N GLY A 577 6.72 11.62 1.05
CA GLY A 577 7.59 12.56 0.34
C GLY A 577 7.66 13.90 1.07
N PRO A 578 7.36 15.02 0.38
CA PRO A 578 7.41 16.35 0.99
C PRO A 578 6.32 16.63 2.02
N SER A 579 5.26 15.81 2.12
CA SER A 579 4.27 15.99 3.20
C SER A 579 4.80 15.59 4.58
N ASN A 580 5.92 14.84 4.66
CA ASN A 580 6.59 14.55 5.93
C ASN A 580 7.20 15.85 6.49
N LEU A 581 6.86 16.19 7.74
CA LEU A 581 7.25 17.47 8.34
C LEU A 581 8.69 17.45 8.85
N LEU A 582 9.31 18.62 8.89
CA LEU A 582 10.62 18.84 9.52
C LEU A 582 10.45 19.41 10.93
N PHE A 583 11.40 19.07 11.80
CA PHE A 583 11.40 19.51 13.18
C PHE A 583 12.74 20.14 13.55
N ALA A 584 12.72 21.24 14.31
CA ALA A 584 13.94 21.90 14.77
C ALA A 584 14.72 21.05 15.79
N LYS A 585 14.02 20.18 16.52
CA LYS A 585 14.58 19.23 17.49
C LYS A 585 14.03 17.83 17.20
N PRO A 586 14.75 16.75 17.57
CA PRO A 586 14.26 15.38 17.41
C PRO A 586 12.89 15.18 18.07
N THR A 587 11.97 14.51 17.38
CA THR A 587 10.63 14.21 17.95
C THR A 587 10.67 13.14 19.05
N GLY A 588 11.70 12.29 19.04
CA GLY A 588 11.81 11.12 19.93
C GLY A 588 10.99 9.91 19.47
N TYR A 589 10.25 10.03 18.35
CA TYR A 589 9.49 8.93 17.76
C TYR A 589 10.34 8.15 16.76
N ARG A 590 10.07 6.84 16.67
CA ARG A 590 10.63 5.97 15.63
C ARG A 590 9.75 5.98 14.39
N ALA A 591 10.37 5.94 13.22
CA ALA A 591 9.68 5.73 11.96
C ALA A 591 8.86 4.42 12.01
N THR A 592 7.71 4.42 11.36
CA THR A 592 6.76 3.28 11.37
C THR A 592 6.69 2.65 10.00
N MET A 593 6.32 1.36 9.96
CA MET A 593 6.24 0.59 8.71
C MET A 593 5.19 1.21 7.77
N VAL A 594 5.64 1.71 6.62
CA VAL A 594 4.89 2.34 5.52
C VAL A 594 3.85 3.38 5.97
N GLY A 595 4.08 4.00 7.13
CA GLY A 595 3.12 4.84 7.82
C GLY A 595 3.64 6.25 8.06
N ILE A 596 3.80 6.62 9.33
CA ILE A 596 4.39 7.88 9.76
C ILE A 596 5.93 7.76 9.76
N GLY A 597 6.61 8.60 8.97
CA GLY A 597 8.06 8.58 8.86
C GLY A 597 8.81 9.16 10.07
N TYR A 598 8.19 10.04 10.87
CA TYR A 598 8.83 10.84 11.92
C TYR A 598 10.17 11.44 11.45
N ASP A 599 11.14 11.72 12.31
CA ASP A 599 12.45 12.28 11.94
C ASP A 599 13.60 11.33 12.34
N ASP A 600 13.37 10.03 12.11
CA ASP A 600 14.22 8.90 12.49
C ASP A 600 15.10 8.42 11.31
N LEU A 601 16.08 9.24 10.94
CA LEU A 601 16.99 8.97 9.82
C LEU A 601 17.74 7.62 9.97
N ASN A 602 17.96 7.14 11.20
CA ASN A 602 18.62 5.86 11.44
C ASN A 602 17.78 4.68 10.96
N SER A 603 16.47 4.67 11.24
CA SER A 603 15.56 3.68 10.64
C SER A 603 15.50 3.84 9.12
N TRP A 604 15.33 5.07 8.63
CA TRP A 604 15.14 5.34 7.19
C TRP A 604 16.23 4.77 6.30
N ARG A 605 17.49 4.96 6.69
CA ARG A 605 18.66 4.55 5.90
C ARG A 605 18.98 3.06 6.07
N ALA A 606 18.44 2.42 7.09
CA ALA A 606 18.79 1.07 7.51
C ALA A 606 20.32 0.84 7.55
N VAL A 607 20.86 0.17 6.54
CA VAL A 607 22.29 -0.19 6.44
C VAL A 607 23.14 0.87 5.75
N TYR A 608 22.56 1.82 5.03
CA TYR A 608 23.31 2.82 4.27
C TYR A 608 23.86 3.91 5.18
N PRO A 609 25.14 4.33 5.03
CA PRO A 609 25.63 5.56 5.63
C PRO A 609 24.76 6.76 5.21
N PRO A 610 24.51 7.75 6.08
CA PRO A 610 23.62 8.88 5.77
C PRO A 610 23.93 9.57 4.44
N GLU A 611 25.21 9.85 4.17
CA GLU A 611 25.68 10.52 2.96
C GLU A 611 25.48 9.68 1.71
N VAL A 612 25.69 8.37 1.80
CA VAL A 612 25.43 7.44 0.70
C VAL A 612 23.93 7.39 0.41
N PHE A 613 23.11 7.28 1.46
CA PHE A 613 21.65 7.17 1.35
C PHE A 613 21.03 8.34 0.60
N TYR A 614 21.25 9.58 1.06
CA TYR A 614 20.62 10.74 0.41
C TYR A 614 21.22 11.04 -0.97
N ARG A 615 22.49 10.70 -1.23
CA ARG A 615 23.10 10.84 -2.57
C ARG A 615 22.52 9.84 -3.57
N GLN A 616 22.29 8.59 -3.18
CA GLN A 616 21.60 7.62 -4.04
C GLN A 616 20.17 8.07 -4.35
N LEU A 617 19.43 8.58 -3.35
CA LEU A 617 18.09 9.15 -3.59
C LEU A 617 18.12 10.37 -4.52
N ARG A 618 19.17 11.20 -4.49
CA ARG A 618 19.35 12.29 -5.46
C ARG A 618 19.53 11.77 -6.89
N LYS A 619 20.34 10.74 -7.11
CA LYS A 619 20.50 10.12 -8.43
C LYS A 619 19.17 9.59 -8.97
N VAL A 620 18.38 8.95 -8.10
CA VAL A 620 17.02 8.51 -8.45
C VAL A 620 16.18 9.73 -8.86
N ALA A 621 16.12 10.76 -8.01
CA ALA A 621 15.36 11.98 -8.30
C ALA A 621 15.79 12.64 -9.63
N ASP A 622 17.08 12.63 -9.95
CA ASP A 622 17.63 13.19 -11.19
C ASP A 622 17.20 12.42 -12.44
N GLY A 623 17.21 11.08 -12.40
CA GLY A 623 16.72 10.27 -13.52
C GLY A 623 15.22 10.46 -13.77
N PHE A 624 14.41 10.55 -12.70
CA PHE A 624 12.99 10.88 -12.82
C PHE A 624 12.77 12.30 -13.35
N ALA A 625 13.53 13.29 -12.87
CA ALA A 625 13.44 14.67 -13.34
C ALA A 625 13.85 14.80 -14.82
N GLN A 626 14.87 14.04 -15.25
CA GLN A 626 15.27 13.97 -16.64
C GLN A 626 14.16 13.39 -17.52
N GLY A 627 13.60 12.24 -17.14
CA GLY A 627 12.47 11.65 -17.87
C GLY A 627 11.25 12.57 -17.93
N ALA A 628 10.91 13.23 -16.81
CA ALA A 628 9.86 14.23 -16.76
C ALA A 628 10.07 15.38 -17.76
N ARG A 629 11.28 15.94 -17.84
CA ARG A 629 11.61 16.99 -18.83
C ARG A 629 11.42 16.51 -20.26
N ILE A 630 11.87 15.29 -20.58
CA ILE A 630 11.69 14.70 -21.91
C ILE A 630 10.20 14.55 -22.23
N LEU A 631 9.39 14.04 -21.29
CA LEU A 631 7.95 13.89 -21.46
C LEU A 631 7.23 15.23 -21.64
N ARG A 632 7.66 16.29 -20.93
CA ARG A 632 7.11 17.64 -21.12
C ARG A 632 7.42 18.20 -22.50
N GLY A 633 8.63 17.99 -23.03
CA GLY A 633 8.95 18.33 -24.41
C GLY A 633 8.08 17.54 -25.40
N ALA A 634 7.97 16.22 -25.20
CA ALA A 634 7.14 15.36 -26.03
C ALA A 634 5.66 15.77 -26.04
N ALA A 635 5.12 16.25 -24.91
CA ALA A 635 3.75 16.73 -24.83
C ALA A 635 3.49 17.98 -25.70
N GLN A 636 4.49 18.84 -25.88
CA GLN A 636 4.37 20.05 -26.72
C GLN A 636 4.24 19.68 -28.21
N GLU A 637 4.94 18.63 -28.63
CA GLU A 637 4.95 18.14 -30.01
C GLU A 637 3.86 17.10 -30.29
N ALA A 638 3.32 16.46 -29.24
CA ALA A 638 2.26 15.48 -29.37
C ALA A 638 1.01 16.07 -30.04
N ASP A 639 0.34 15.23 -30.83
CA ASP A 639 -0.93 15.57 -31.43
C ASP A 639 -2.00 15.85 -30.35
N GLN A 640 -3.10 16.49 -30.78
CA GLN A 640 -4.14 16.93 -29.85
C GLN A 640 -4.81 15.75 -29.10
N THR A 641 -4.82 14.56 -29.70
CA THR A 641 -5.46 13.36 -29.14
C THR A 641 -4.60 12.73 -28.03
N HIS A 642 -3.29 12.74 -28.18
CA HIS A 642 -2.36 12.07 -27.26
C HIS A 642 -1.68 13.02 -26.26
N ARG A 643 -1.68 14.34 -26.52
CA ARG A 643 -1.07 15.34 -25.61
C ARG A 643 -1.46 15.14 -24.15
N GLY A 644 -2.75 14.95 -23.87
CA GLY A 644 -3.23 14.75 -22.49
C GLY A 644 -2.68 13.49 -21.82
N ALA A 645 -2.42 12.42 -22.58
CA ALA A 645 -1.81 11.19 -22.07
C ALA A 645 -0.32 11.38 -21.77
N VAL A 646 0.41 12.08 -22.64
CA VAL A 646 1.83 12.40 -22.42
C VAL A 646 2.00 13.33 -21.22
N GLU A 647 1.14 14.35 -21.08
CA GLU A 647 1.13 15.22 -19.91
C GLU A 647 0.83 14.45 -18.61
N ALA A 648 -0.06 13.45 -18.67
CA ALA A 648 -0.35 12.60 -17.53
C ALA A 648 0.84 11.72 -17.12
N GLU A 649 1.60 11.20 -18.10
CA GLU A 649 2.85 10.47 -17.85
C GLU A 649 3.90 11.41 -17.21
N ALA A 650 4.06 12.61 -17.75
CA ALA A 650 4.97 13.62 -17.22
C ALA A 650 4.65 13.96 -15.75
N ARG A 651 3.38 14.16 -15.41
CA ARG A 651 2.96 14.44 -14.02
C ARG A 651 3.37 13.34 -13.03
N VAL A 652 3.25 12.07 -13.43
CA VAL A 652 3.64 10.93 -12.58
C VAL A 652 5.15 10.90 -12.39
N ALA A 653 5.93 11.13 -13.45
CA ALA A 653 7.38 11.21 -13.37
C ALA A 653 7.87 12.39 -12.51
N GLU A 654 7.26 13.57 -12.67
CA GLU A 654 7.57 14.77 -11.86
C GLU A 654 7.28 14.54 -10.39
N ALA A 655 6.09 14.02 -10.06
CA ALA A 655 5.71 13.75 -8.67
C ALA A 655 6.67 12.74 -8.03
N SER A 656 7.08 11.70 -8.76
CA SER A 656 8.09 10.73 -8.30
C SER A 656 9.45 11.39 -8.03
N ALA A 657 9.91 12.26 -8.95
CA ALA A 657 11.17 13.01 -8.78
C ALA A 657 11.14 13.86 -7.51
N LEU A 658 10.03 14.57 -7.27
CA LEU A 658 9.83 15.43 -6.11
C LEU A 658 9.83 14.64 -4.80
N HIS A 659 9.25 13.44 -4.77
CA HIS A 659 9.33 12.57 -3.59
C HIS A 659 10.76 12.20 -3.24
N PHE A 660 11.52 11.64 -4.19
CA PHE A 660 12.89 11.21 -3.92
C PHE A 660 13.82 12.39 -3.59
N ARG A 661 13.64 13.53 -4.27
CA ARG A 661 14.36 14.77 -3.95
C ARG A 661 14.06 15.19 -2.51
N SER A 662 12.79 15.12 -2.10
CA SER A 662 12.39 15.50 -0.76
C SER A 662 13.00 14.61 0.32
N VAL A 663 12.92 13.28 0.16
CA VAL A 663 13.50 12.36 1.14
C VAL A 663 15.02 12.57 1.26
N ALA A 664 15.70 12.86 0.15
CA ALA A 664 17.12 13.22 0.19
C ALA A 664 17.38 14.53 0.96
N ALA A 665 16.63 15.59 0.68
CA ALA A 665 16.76 16.88 1.36
C ALA A 665 16.45 16.79 2.85
N GLN A 666 15.39 16.06 3.23
CA GLN A 666 15.04 15.82 4.63
C GLN A 666 16.10 15.01 5.37
N SER A 667 16.69 14.01 4.71
CA SER A 667 17.79 13.22 5.28
C SER A 667 19.00 14.09 5.59
N GLU A 668 19.41 14.95 4.65
CA GLU A 668 20.50 15.90 4.86
C GLU A 668 20.16 16.91 5.96
N PHE A 669 18.92 17.41 6.01
CA PHE A 669 18.46 18.31 7.06
C PHE A 669 18.54 17.67 8.45
N ILE A 670 18.08 16.42 8.61
CA ILE A 670 18.12 15.70 9.90
C ILE A 670 19.56 15.44 10.33
N LEU A 671 20.45 15.11 9.39
CA LEU A 671 21.87 14.93 9.66
C LEU A 671 22.51 16.22 10.18
N LEU A 672 22.29 17.34 9.47
CA LEU A 672 22.90 18.63 9.79
C LEU A 672 22.32 19.28 11.06
N ARG A 673 21.01 19.19 11.31
CA ARG A 673 20.39 19.77 12.52
C ARG A 673 20.88 19.12 13.82
N SER A 674 21.43 17.91 13.74
CA SER A 674 21.86 17.12 14.90
C SER A 674 23.27 17.51 15.38
N GLY A 675 23.97 18.42 14.68
CA GLY A 675 25.32 18.87 15.05
C GLY A 675 25.31 19.87 16.21
N ALA A 676 26.06 19.60 17.28
CA ALA A 676 26.11 20.42 18.50
C ALA A 676 26.77 21.80 18.34
N ASN A 677 27.46 22.07 17.22
CA ASN A 677 28.12 23.34 16.90
C ASN A 677 27.91 23.66 15.41
N ALA A 678 26.70 24.12 15.06
CA ALA A 678 26.40 24.46 13.67
C ALA A 678 27.22 25.69 13.25
N THR A 679 28.10 25.51 12.27
CA THR A 679 28.86 26.59 11.65
C THR A 679 27.94 27.44 10.76
N GLU A 680 28.38 28.64 10.39
CA GLU A 680 27.68 29.49 9.41
C GLU A 680 27.38 28.74 8.09
N SER A 681 28.30 27.87 7.66
CA SER A 681 28.09 27.02 6.48
C SER A 681 26.97 26.00 6.67
N VAL A 682 26.81 25.44 7.88
CA VAL A 682 25.70 24.53 8.21
C VAL A 682 24.38 25.29 8.25
N HIS A 683 24.33 26.48 8.86
CA HIS A 683 23.13 27.33 8.86
C HIS A 683 22.68 27.70 7.45
N ARG A 684 23.63 28.13 6.59
CA ARG A 684 23.36 28.40 5.18
C ARG A 684 22.79 27.17 4.47
N ARG A 685 23.39 26.00 4.70
CA ARG A 685 22.92 24.76 4.08
C ARG A 685 21.54 24.33 4.56
N LEU A 686 21.24 24.47 5.86
CA LEU A 686 19.90 24.22 6.41
C LEU A 686 18.87 25.17 5.79
N ARG A 687 19.21 26.45 5.60
CA ARG A 687 18.35 27.41 4.91
C ARG A 687 18.07 26.99 3.47
N GLU A 688 19.10 26.59 2.72
CA GLU A 688 18.96 26.09 1.35
C GLU A 688 18.03 24.88 1.29
N LEU A 689 18.19 23.90 2.19
CA LEU A 689 17.35 22.71 2.27
C LEU A 689 15.89 23.04 2.59
N LEU A 690 15.64 24.00 3.48
CA LEU A 690 14.28 24.46 3.80
C LEU A 690 13.62 25.17 2.61
N LEU A 691 14.38 25.96 1.85
CA LEU A 691 13.90 26.61 0.63
C LEU A 691 13.62 25.60 -0.49
N GLU A 692 14.51 24.61 -0.65
CA GLU A 692 14.33 23.47 -1.56
C GLU A 692 13.04 22.70 -1.23
N GLU A 693 12.88 22.27 0.02
CA GLU A 693 11.68 21.56 0.50
C GLU A 693 10.39 22.37 0.33
N LYS A 694 10.46 23.70 0.53
CA LYS A 694 9.34 24.60 0.29
C LYS A 694 8.95 24.60 -1.19
N SER A 695 9.93 24.67 -2.11
CA SER A 695 9.65 24.61 -3.56
C SER A 695 9.04 23.28 -3.95
N ILE A 696 9.63 22.17 -3.49
CA ILE A 696 9.17 20.81 -3.77
C ILE A 696 7.72 20.62 -3.33
N ALA A 697 7.36 21.06 -2.12
CA ALA A 697 5.99 20.95 -1.61
C ALA A 697 4.99 21.76 -2.45
N LYS A 698 5.36 22.96 -2.92
CA LYS A 698 4.52 23.79 -3.80
C LYS A 698 4.33 23.17 -5.18
N GLU A 699 5.39 22.61 -5.74
CA GLU A 699 5.33 21.93 -7.04
C GLU A 699 4.44 20.69 -6.95
N LEU A 700 4.62 19.85 -5.93
CA LEU A 700 3.77 18.67 -5.74
C LEU A 700 2.32 19.05 -5.45
N TYR A 701 2.07 20.16 -4.73
CA TYR A 701 0.72 20.70 -4.52
C TYR A 701 0.03 20.97 -5.85
N ASN A 702 0.73 21.64 -6.77
CA ASN A 702 0.19 21.98 -8.09
C ASN A 702 -0.11 20.74 -8.94
N LEU A 703 0.67 19.67 -8.81
CA LEU A 703 0.42 18.40 -9.49
C LEU A 703 -0.78 17.68 -8.88
N GLN A 704 -0.84 17.56 -7.55
CA GLN A 704 -1.86 16.79 -6.85
C GLN A 704 -3.27 17.38 -7.05
N ILE A 705 -3.42 18.72 -7.02
CA ILE A 705 -4.72 19.35 -7.26
C ILE A 705 -5.27 19.13 -8.68
N GLN A 706 -4.43 18.66 -9.61
CA GLN A 706 -4.79 18.35 -11.00
C GLN A 706 -4.95 16.86 -11.27
N ASP A 707 -4.43 16.00 -10.37
CA ASP A 707 -4.38 14.56 -10.58
C ASP A 707 -4.66 13.83 -9.27
N SER A 708 -5.90 13.35 -9.11
CA SER A 708 -6.33 12.71 -7.87
C SER A 708 -5.62 11.40 -7.59
N ARG A 709 -4.86 10.83 -8.53
CA ARG A 709 -4.12 9.57 -8.32
C ARG A 709 -2.87 9.79 -7.46
N ILE A 710 -2.32 11.00 -7.47
CA ILE A 710 -1.09 11.35 -6.76
C ILE A 710 -1.35 11.36 -5.24
N GLY A 711 -0.53 10.62 -4.51
CA GLY A 711 -0.61 10.43 -3.07
C GLY A 711 -1.51 9.28 -2.63
N PHE A 712 -2.18 8.57 -3.55
CA PHE A 712 -3.13 7.50 -3.23
C PHE A 712 -2.54 6.09 -3.40
N GLU A 713 -2.78 5.24 -2.42
CA GLU A 713 -2.52 3.80 -2.41
C GLU A 713 -3.73 3.06 -1.78
N ALA A 714 -4.04 1.84 -2.23
CA ALA A 714 -5.28 1.16 -1.87
C ALA A 714 -5.45 0.90 -0.36
N THR A 715 -4.37 0.52 0.33
CA THR A 715 -4.40 0.15 1.76
C THR A 715 -4.20 1.34 2.70
N ASN A 716 -3.41 2.33 2.27
CA ASN A 716 -3.06 3.53 3.04
C ASN A 716 -3.89 4.76 2.69
N GLN A 717 -4.75 4.62 1.67
CA GLN A 717 -5.55 5.69 1.06
C GLN A 717 -4.63 6.83 0.61
N TYR A 718 -4.97 8.08 0.91
CA TYR A 718 -4.08 9.20 0.65
C TYR A 718 -3.02 9.33 1.74
N TYR A 719 -1.74 9.13 1.40
CA TYR A 719 -0.59 9.52 2.25
C TYR A 719 -0.65 11.00 2.59
N TYR A 720 -1.05 11.81 1.61
CA TYR A 720 -1.26 13.25 1.73
C TYR A 720 -2.35 13.74 0.77
N VAL A 721 -2.92 14.88 1.11
CA VAL A 721 -3.83 15.70 0.31
C VAL A 721 -3.24 17.12 0.18
N PRO A 722 -3.78 18.01 -0.67
CA PRO A 722 -3.17 19.34 -0.91
C PRO A 722 -2.86 20.13 0.35
N CYS A 723 -3.76 20.10 1.36
CA CYS A 723 -3.55 20.81 2.61
C CYS A 723 -2.28 20.37 3.37
N ASP A 724 -1.76 19.14 3.22
CA ASP A 724 -0.50 18.75 3.87
C ASP A 724 0.72 19.36 3.20
N LEU A 725 0.67 19.50 1.89
CA LEU A 725 1.75 20.12 1.12
C LEU A 725 1.81 21.62 1.41
N ALA A 726 0.65 22.25 1.61
CA ALA A 726 0.58 23.60 2.15
C ALA A 726 1.04 23.67 3.63
N GLU A 727 0.73 22.66 4.46
CA GLU A 727 1.25 22.57 5.83
C GLU A 727 2.78 22.48 5.84
N LYS A 728 3.38 21.69 4.94
CA LYS A 728 4.84 21.62 4.78
C LYS A 728 5.44 23.00 4.47
N VAL A 729 4.82 23.78 3.59
CA VAL A 729 5.28 25.15 3.30
C VAL A 729 5.25 26.03 4.55
N LEU A 730 4.20 25.93 5.38
CA LEU A 730 4.12 26.63 6.66
C LEU A 730 5.20 26.15 7.64
N ASN A 731 5.45 24.84 7.68
CA ASN A 731 6.50 24.23 8.49
C ASN A 731 7.89 24.74 8.09
N CYS A 732 8.22 24.78 6.79
CA CYS A 732 9.49 25.35 6.30
C CYS A 732 9.60 26.85 6.63
N ARG A 733 8.54 27.65 6.42
CA ARG A 733 8.53 29.09 6.76
C ARG A 733 8.72 29.34 8.25
N TRP A 734 8.17 28.48 9.10
CA TRP A 734 8.37 28.54 10.54
C TRP A 734 9.83 28.27 10.93
N LEU A 735 10.42 27.21 10.38
CA LEU A 735 11.81 26.84 10.66
C LEU A 735 12.82 27.86 10.12
N LEU A 736 12.55 28.46 8.96
CA LEU A 736 13.37 29.55 8.42
C LEU A 736 13.43 30.74 9.39
N GLY A 737 12.30 31.09 10.01
CA GLY A 737 12.26 32.15 11.03
C GLY A 737 13.01 31.79 12.32
N ASP A 738 13.01 30.52 12.74
CA ASP A 738 13.79 30.07 13.92
C ASP A 738 15.31 30.11 13.64
N ILE A 739 15.74 29.77 12.41
CA ILE A 739 17.15 29.87 12.00
C ILE A 739 17.60 31.33 11.90
N GLU A 740 16.76 32.25 11.42
CA GLU A 740 17.13 33.67 11.31
C GLU A 740 17.27 34.39 12.67
N ILE A 741 16.74 33.79 13.75
CA ILE A 741 16.81 34.34 15.12
C ILE A 741 18.03 33.82 15.90
N ARG A 742 18.66 32.73 15.46
CA ARG A 742 19.83 32.10 16.09
C ARG A 742 21.11 32.46 15.36
#